data_AF-A0A4P7NSC7-F1
#
_entry.id   AF-A0A4P7NSC7-F1
#
_cell.length_a   1.000
_cell.length_b   1.000
_cell.length_c   1.000
_cell.angle_alpha   90.00
_cell.angle_beta   90.00
_cell.angle_gamma   90.00
#
_symmetry.space_group_name_H-M   'P 1'
#
loop_
_entity.id
_entity.type
_entity.pdbx_description
1 polymer ?
#
loop_
_entity_poly.entity_id
_entity_poly.type
_entity_poly.pdbx_seq_one_letter_code
_entity_poly.pdbx_strand_id
1 'polypeptide(L)'
;MRCMSTLTFLSAALLVAQPAHAAVDGLCPIIGAVLPPPVNPGSHPAVDKAIAHLQSFLETTTSKLNVSSVSVAIKSIHEDKKLLDFHSTPPTLDSRGVKTVDGKSIYRVGSISKIFPVLAVLKLDGVSLDDKITKYLPELRGLVNQQPVRDSLTEVEWDEITLGALGAHISGISTDYVIDYASFPGYVDQAVKLGLPGVKNITSTGCAGIPGTRPCEWEDFFKGFGGRAPVFAPFSAPAYSNIGTPLLALVVEKVSKMSYEDFLTERILAPLGLNSTGSVKPEEAKGVIPKGDFWFGTDTGFETPAGGLYSSSDDMIAFADAVLSNKVLSPAQTRKWLKPLTNTASLGTQLGAPWEIFRAINVTRDQRAIEVITKGGDLFNYRASMALVPDYGLAMTVLVSGDTAEMGAIVPSVQATAVEILLPALERAGKDQAAAAYAGRYTDEATNSTILLEVDPDRDDGPGIRGSEVVIRGFDVLKNYPLYDNLNGRAPSTMPLVRLRMQPTEGLSTGKRQSWRVVWNVGSAEQVAARDAAFPWAENGCITWASTDRLVYGLQALDRFIFNVEPRSNGMIDAQSLEFPAFQVKLNREKACKVRRASHRFLAQHPIAARRASWLLGISNNPNLPLTAPSSSEHGIRALGAKSRLGALSVKPRATSITKIDGGFSLGYAGQEAWRERGEGQTPECPTEYQVFISMPPTPSRWCSGLECLFTLLPFSGPSISHRSTEAIPGILLNSPPATMRILDQITAAKAATVLLSVAGVASSQKVCKPKVDSAKLQADITIENLMKNLQVLNDLAYANGGNRAFGLPGNVATVDYIFDRVSGVPGTRAWKQEFGAQFAQVQSLSIKFNGENVGPAYGLTYSPSTSAEGIEAEIVVGPEGAAGCDPANYAGLDVSGKIVLVDRFRCPTGGTLAGRVLPAAQNGAIGVLVYNDVTTQVTAGSLGSPSDEFVPAAFINRVDGLAAKDRIAAGETLTAFFQQTQVVEERKTYNVFVETEDGDPDNTIVLGAHHDSVQAGPGINDDASGSSLLIELFHAFTKYRTRNRVRFAWWGAEENGLLGSKYYCSNLSAPEINQILAYLNFDMQARGRIGVSDNDGRVYGSVAPKGSEVIQQTYLDHFAAQDVEVTPRILTNGSDYASFWSILNKPFGFLQTGILPEEDPCYHQACDNITNIQPELLLLNARAAAHQLTVLSLNGTSLIPKVPVQEAGLAAIRARSLMPSWPNVAGMDEVRAAGESHVGCGHEI
;
A
#
# COMPACT_ATOMS: atom_id res chain seq x y z
N MET A 1 23.82 4.61 44.99
CA MET A 1 23.40 6.03 44.85
C MET A 1 22.48 6.06 43.63
N ARG A 2 21.24 6.60 43.65
CA ARG A 2 20.79 7.99 43.92
C ARG A 2 21.50 9.00 42.99
N CYS A 3 20.83 9.84 42.20
CA CYS A 3 19.37 10.05 42.02
C CYS A 3 19.06 10.89 40.75
N MET A 4 17.97 10.58 40.04
CA MET A 4 16.93 11.50 39.48
C MET A 4 17.33 12.59 38.44
N SER A 5 16.50 13.02 37.47
CA SER A 5 15.19 12.55 36.95
C SER A 5 14.69 13.41 35.75
N THR A 6 13.63 12.94 35.07
CA THR A 6 12.69 13.66 34.15
C THR A 6 13.14 13.92 32.69
N LEU A 7 12.28 13.82 31.65
CA LEU A 7 10.89 13.31 31.57
C LEU A 7 10.61 12.58 30.23
N THR A 8 9.54 11.79 30.20
CA THR A 8 9.02 10.94 29.10
C THR A 8 8.41 11.70 27.92
N PHE A 9 8.43 11.07 26.73
CA PHE A 9 7.21 10.86 25.91
C PHE A 9 7.31 9.57 25.08
N LEU A 10 6.20 8.84 24.94
CA LEU A 10 6.09 7.64 24.10
C LEU A 10 5.40 7.97 22.77
N SER A 11 5.81 7.34 21.68
CA SER A 11 4.91 6.98 20.55
C SER A 11 5.42 5.74 19.84
N ALA A 12 4.51 4.81 19.52
CA ALA A 12 4.78 3.65 18.68
C ALA A 12 3.51 3.32 17.87
N ALA A 13 3.65 3.29 16.55
CA ALA A 13 2.84 2.57 15.57
C ALA A 13 3.70 2.52 14.28
N LEU A 14 3.99 1.39 13.62
CA LEU A 14 3.12 0.33 13.07
C LEU A 14 2.15 0.82 12.02
N LEU A 15 2.36 0.37 10.78
CA LEU A 15 1.33 0.23 9.76
C LEU A 15 1.54 -1.00 8.89
N VAL A 16 0.45 -1.46 8.28
CA VAL A 16 0.31 -2.77 7.64
C VAL A 16 -0.53 -2.58 6.39
N ALA A 17 -0.01 -2.97 5.22
CA ALA A 17 -0.84 -3.20 4.05
C ALA A 17 -1.48 -4.60 4.16
N GLN A 18 -2.74 -4.69 3.75
CA GLN A 18 -3.74 -5.57 4.34
C GLN A 18 -4.83 -5.81 3.26
N PRO A 19 -5.53 -6.96 3.20
CA PRO A 19 -6.31 -7.38 2.02
C PRO A 19 -7.57 -6.54 1.72
N ALA A 20 -8.39 -6.97 0.74
CA ALA A 20 -9.77 -6.47 0.64
C ALA A 20 -10.56 -6.97 1.86
N HIS A 21 -10.78 -6.09 2.83
CA HIS A 21 -11.31 -6.44 4.15
C HIS A 21 -12.83 -6.62 4.15
N ALA A 22 -13.28 -7.78 4.64
CA ALA A 22 -14.40 -7.71 5.56
C ALA A 22 -13.88 -7.08 6.87
N ALA A 23 -14.65 -6.19 7.50
CA ALA A 23 -14.24 -5.58 8.78
C ALA A 23 -13.93 -6.68 9.82
N VAL A 24 -13.00 -6.41 10.75
CA VAL A 24 -12.36 -7.42 11.62
C VAL A 24 -13.36 -8.43 12.19
N ASP A 25 -12.97 -9.70 12.12
CA ASP A 25 -13.77 -10.90 12.35
C ASP A 25 -14.94 -11.14 11.36
N GLY A 26 -14.92 -10.57 10.16
CA GLY A 26 -16.03 -10.72 9.21
C GLY A 26 -17.29 -9.99 9.68
N LEU A 27 -17.11 -8.83 10.30
CA LEU A 27 -18.19 -7.92 10.64
C LEU A 27 -18.51 -7.05 9.41
N CYS A 28 -19.74 -6.55 9.34
CA CYS A 28 -20.20 -5.69 8.24
C CYS A 28 -21.09 -4.61 8.87
N PRO A 29 -20.62 -3.38 9.05
CA PRO A 29 -21.43 -2.32 9.64
C PRO A 29 -22.54 -1.84 8.69
N ILE A 30 -23.45 -1.03 9.22
CA ILE A 30 -24.24 -0.10 8.40
C ILE A 30 -23.30 1.05 8.00
N ILE A 31 -23.38 1.52 6.75
CA ILE A 31 -22.53 2.62 6.28
C ILE A 31 -22.83 3.93 7.04
N GLY A 32 -21.79 4.59 7.53
CA GLY A 32 -21.87 5.78 8.38
C GLY A 32 -21.41 5.52 9.83
N ALA A 33 -21.78 6.42 10.73
CA ALA A 33 -21.25 6.47 12.10
C ALA A 33 -21.62 5.23 12.95
N VAL A 34 -20.68 4.29 13.11
CA VAL A 34 -20.89 3.06 13.93
C VAL A 34 -21.04 3.32 15.42
N LEU A 35 -20.57 4.48 15.90
CA LEU A 35 -20.78 5.03 17.23
C LEU A 35 -21.07 6.54 17.09
N PRO A 36 -21.77 7.18 18.04
CA PRO A 36 -21.95 8.63 18.02
C PRO A 36 -20.60 9.35 18.09
N PRO A 37 -20.34 10.36 17.24
CA PRO A 37 -19.10 11.12 17.25
C PRO A 37 -18.69 11.64 18.65
N PRO A 38 -17.39 11.73 18.94
CA PRO A 38 -16.92 12.33 20.20
C PRO A 38 -17.35 13.80 20.28
N VAL A 39 -17.96 14.20 21.40
CA VAL A 39 -18.54 15.55 21.58
C VAL A 39 -17.50 16.59 21.98
N ASN A 40 -16.41 16.18 22.65
CA ASN A 40 -15.32 17.08 23.07
C ASN A 40 -13.92 16.45 22.81
N PRO A 41 -13.62 16.01 21.57
CA PRO A 41 -12.44 15.20 21.25
C PRO A 41 -11.12 15.91 21.52
N GLY A 42 -11.02 17.23 21.36
CA GLY A 42 -9.81 18.00 21.67
C GLY A 42 -9.37 17.93 23.13
N SER A 43 -10.25 17.52 24.04
CA SER A 43 -9.90 17.21 25.44
C SER A 43 -9.42 15.78 25.69
N HIS A 44 -9.52 14.88 24.69
CA HIS A 44 -9.21 13.48 24.87
C HIS A 44 -7.70 13.21 24.72
N PRO A 45 -7.01 12.57 25.69
CA PRO A 45 -5.55 12.40 25.64
C PRO A 45 -5.02 11.67 24.41
N ALA A 46 -5.82 10.82 23.76
CA ALA A 46 -5.44 10.19 22.50
C ALA A 46 -5.43 11.18 21.31
N VAL A 47 -6.37 12.12 21.28
CA VAL A 47 -6.54 13.11 20.20
C VAL A 47 -5.56 14.26 20.37
N ASP A 48 -5.40 14.79 21.58
CA ASP A 48 -4.36 15.79 21.93
C ASP A 48 -2.97 15.32 21.47
N LYS A 49 -2.62 14.07 21.78
CA LYS A 49 -1.37 13.43 21.36
C LYS A 49 -1.27 13.25 19.83
N ALA A 50 -2.37 12.92 19.16
CA ALA A 50 -2.41 12.75 17.70
C ALA A 50 -2.24 14.10 16.99
N ILE A 51 -2.86 15.17 17.51
CA ILE A 51 -2.68 16.54 17.02
C ILE A 51 -1.23 17.00 17.20
N ALA A 52 -0.59 16.73 18.35
CA ALA A 52 0.82 17.04 18.58
C ALA A 52 1.76 16.29 17.60
N HIS A 53 1.45 15.04 17.27
CA HIS A 53 2.19 14.28 16.26
C HIS A 53 2.03 14.86 14.85
N LEU A 54 0.80 15.20 14.46
CA LEU A 54 0.49 15.83 13.16
C LEU A 54 1.14 17.22 13.03
N GLN A 55 1.16 18.02 14.10
CA GLN A 55 1.86 19.31 14.11
C GLN A 55 3.37 19.12 13.88
N SER A 56 4.01 18.17 14.58
CA SER A 56 5.44 17.90 14.40
C SER A 56 5.78 17.40 12.98
N PHE A 57 4.88 16.61 12.36
CA PHE A 57 4.98 16.24 10.94
C PHE A 57 4.91 17.46 10.01
N LEU A 58 4.01 18.41 10.28
CA LEU A 58 3.87 19.64 9.48
C LEU A 58 5.05 20.60 9.65
N GLU A 59 5.58 20.76 10.86
CA GLU A 59 6.81 21.50 11.14
C GLU A 59 8.02 20.89 10.37
N THR A 60 8.17 19.56 10.45
CA THR A 60 9.24 18.81 9.76
C THR A 60 9.09 18.86 8.24
N THR A 61 7.87 18.84 7.72
CA THR A 61 7.60 18.89 6.27
C THR A 61 7.82 20.29 5.72
N THR A 62 7.32 21.32 6.39
CA THR A 62 7.35 22.69 5.87
C THR A 62 8.67 23.42 6.11
N SER A 63 9.47 23.01 7.10
CA SER A 63 10.84 23.52 7.30
C SER A 63 11.79 23.27 6.12
N LYS A 64 11.39 22.44 5.14
CA LYS A 64 12.14 22.14 3.91
C LYS A 64 11.76 23.03 2.72
N LEU A 65 10.74 23.88 2.86
CA LEU A 65 10.17 24.69 1.77
C LEU A 65 10.75 26.10 1.76
N ASN A 66 11.25 26.54 0.61
CA ASN A 66 11.91 27.84 0.47
C ASN A 66 10.98 28.93 -0.08
N VAL A 67 10.00 28.54 -0.89
CA VAL A 67 9.03 29.44 -1.53
C VAL A 67 7.57 29.02 -1.32
N SER A 68 7.33 27.79 -0.85
CA SER A 68 5.97 27.27 -0.62
C SER A 68 5.47 27.47 0.81
N SER A 69 4.34 28.16 0.92
CA SER A 69 3.54 28.31 2.13
C SER A 69 2.54 27.16 2.31
N VAL A 70 2.18 26.86 3.56
CA VAL A 70 1.18 25.84 3.89
C VAL A 70 0.33 26.32 5.07
N SER A 71 -0.99 26.23 4.95
CA SER A 71 -1.96 26.40 6.04
C SER A 71 -2.80 25.14 6.19
N VAL A 72 -2.96 24.64 7.41
CA VAL A 72 -3.77 23.46 7.75
C VAL A 72 -4.67 23.78 8.93
N ALA A 73 -5.98 23.68 8.74
CA ALA A 73 -6.96 23.82 9.81
C ALA A 73 -7.80 22.55 9.93
N ILE A 74 -8.05 22.09 11.16
CA ILE A 74 -8.82 20.87 11.45
C ILE A 74 -9.77 21.14 12.61
N LYS A 75 -11.03 20.72 12.51
CA LYS A 75 -12.07 21.00 13.51
C LYS A 75 -13.04 19.82 13.69
N SER A 76 -13.44 19.57 14.93
CA SER A 76 -14.65 18.78 15.24
C SER A 76 -15.86 19.71 15.23
N ILE A 77 -16.95 19.34 14.55
CA ILE A 77 -18.20 20.12 14.56
C ILE A 77 -18.87 20.18 15.95
N HIS A 78 -18.39 19.41 16.92
CA HIS A 78 -18.91 19.36 18.28
C HIS A 78 -18.17 20.29 19.25
N GLU A 79 -17.05 20.87 18.84
CA GLU A 79 -16.27 21.85 19.62
C GLU A 79 -16.19 23.19 18.88
N ASP A 80 -16.31 24.33 19.58
CA ASP A 80 -16.14 25.66 18.95
C ASP A 80 -14.69 25.89 18.49
N LYS A 81 -13.72 25.32 19.21
CA LYS A 81 -12.29 25.47 18.93
C LYS A 81 -11.85 24.50 17.83
N LYS A 82 -10.97 24.96 16.93
CA LYS A 82 -10.18 24.09 16.05
C LYS A 82 -9.34 23.10 16.88
N LEU A 83 -9.20 21.88 16.36
CA LEU A 83 -8.28 20.86 16.87
C LEU A 83 -6.84 21.21 16.51
N LEU A 84 -6.61 21.60 15.24
CA LEU A 84 -5.32 22.08 14.72
C LEU A 84 -5.54 23.39 13.95
N ASP A 85 -4.58 24.30 14.09
CA ASP A 85 -4.50 25.55 13.34
C ASP A 85 -3.02 25.86 13.09
N PHE A 86 -2.53 25.46 11.92
CA PHE A 86 -1.10 25.46 11.58
C PHE A 86 -0.86 26.31 10.33
N HIS A 87 0.15 27.19 10.39
CA HIS A 87 0.55 28.03 9.27
C HIS A 87 2.08 28.07 9.16
N SER A 88 2.60 27.88 7.95
CA SER A 88 4.02 27.99 7.64
C SER A 88 4.25 29.09 6.61
N THR A 89 5.11 30.04 6.96
CA THR A 89 5.54 31.15 6.10
C THR A 89 6.91 30.79 5.52
N PRO A 90 7.07 30.67 4.19
CA PRO A 90 8.37 30.38 3.59
C PRO A 90 9.27 31.62 3.73
N PRO A 91 10.62 31.45 3.70
CA PRO A 91 11.56 32.56 3.81
C PRO A 91 11.48 33.56 2.64
N THR A 92 10.81 33.19 1.53
CA THR A 92 10.59 34.05 0.37
C THR A 92 9.11 34.07 -0.04
N LEU A 93 8.48 35.26 0.04
CA LEU A 93 7.17 35.59 -0.53
C LEU A 93 7.28 36.82 -1.44
N ASP A 94 6.23 37.10 -2.22
CA ASP A 94 6.14 38.33 -3.01
C ASP A 94 5.87 39.56 -2.13
N SER A 95 6.46 40.71 -2.46
CA SER A 95 6.29 41.95 -1.69
C SER A 95 4.90 42.58 -1.80
N ARG A 96 4.07 42.13 -2.74
CA ARG A 96 2.63 42.45 -2.82
C ARG A 96 1.79 41.75 -1.75
N GLY A 97 2.22 40.57 -1.30
CA GLY A 97 1.46 39.65 -0.45
C GLY A 97 1.57 39.92 1.05
N VAL A 98 1.03 38.97 1.83
CA VAL A 98 1.25 38.92 3.29
C VAL A 98 2.73 38.69 3.63
N LYS A 99 3.18 39.25 4.75
CA LYS A 99 4.55 39.05 5.29
C LYS A 99 4.65 37.84 6.23
N THR A 100 3.52 37.30 6.64
CA THR A 100 3.38 36.17 7.55
C THR A 100 2.03 35.54 7.25
N VAL A 101 2.01 34.22 7.10
CA VAL A 101 0.82 33.43 6.81
C VAL A 101 0.11 33.10 8.12
N ASP A 102 -1.21 33.32 8.16
CA ASP A 102 -2.09 33.05 9.29
C ASP A 102 -3.47 32.52 8.82
N GLY A 103 -4.38 32.26 9.77
CA GLY A 103 -5.74 31.78 9.48
C GLY A 103 -6.54 32.63 8.49
N LYS A 104 -6.23 33.93 8.40
CA LYS A 104 -6.95 34.93 7.61
C LYS A 104 -6.30 35.23 6.26
N SER A 105 -5.07 34.76 6.07
CA SER A 105 -4.30 34.94 4.84
C SER A 105 -4.99 34.20 3.69
N ILE A 106 -5.18 34.89 2.56
CA ILE A 106 -6.08 34.46 1.48
C ILE A 106 -5.30 33.77 0.36
N TYR A 107 -5.79 32.60 -0.05
CA TYR A 107 -5.27 31.79 -1.15
C TYR A 107 -6.27 31.80 -2.33
N ARG A 108 -5.81 31.50 -3.55
CA ARG A 108 -6.71 30.92 -4.58
C ARG A 108 -7.03 29.49 -4.13
N VAL A 109 -8.29 29.07 -4.17
CA VAL A 109 -8.68 27.69 -3.75
C VAL A 109 -8.89 26.72 -4.92
N GLY A 110 -8.64 27.17 -6.15
CA GLY A 110 -8.76 26.35 -7.35
C GLY A 110 -10.12 25.66 -7.46
N SER A 111 -10.11 24.38 -7.84
CA SER A 111 -11.33 23.59 -8.03
C SER A 111 -12.19 23.30 -6.77
N ILE A 112 -11.81 23.76 -5.57
CA ILE A 112 -12.76 23.86 -4.43
C ILE A 112 -13.95 24.79 -4.79
N SER A 113 -13.73 25.76 -5.69
CA SER A 113 -14.76 26.65 -6.26
C SER A 113 -16.02 25.90 -6.69
N LYS A 114 -15.89 24.68 -7.21
CA LYS A 114 -16.99 23.88 -7.75
C LYS A 114 -18.10 23.55 -6.74
N ILE A 115 -17.79 23.51 -5.45
CA ILE A 115 -18.78 23.25 -4.38
C ILE A 115 -19.90 24.29 -4.42
N PHE A 116 -19.55 25.54 -4.70
CA PHE A 116 -20.45 26.68 -4.51
C PHE A 116 -21.58 26.77 -5.56
N PRO A 117 -21.37 26.52 -6.88
CA PRO A 117 -22.46 26.45 -7.84
C PRO A 117 -23.41 25.27 -7.62
N VAL A 118 -22.90 24.09 -7.22
CA VAL A 118 -23.78 22.95 -6.88
C VAL A 118 -24.62 23.27 -5.64
N LEU A 119 -24.01 23.86 -4.61
CA LEU A 119 -24.72 24.31 -3.42
C LEU A 119 -25.74 25.42 -3.74
N ALA A 120 -25.41 26.33 -4.65
CA ALA A 120 -26.32 27.39 -5.08
C ALA A 120 -27.56 26.79 -5.76
N VAL A 121 -27.38 25.82 -6.67
CA VAL A 121 -28.49 25.06 -7.28
C VAL A 121 -29.32 24.33 -6.21
N LEU A 122 -28.70 23.72 -5.21
CA LEU A 122 -29.39 23.08 -4.06
C LEU A 122 -30.12 24.07 -3.13
N LYS A 123 -29.91 25.38 -3.28
CA LYS A 123 -30.58 26.47 -2.57
C LYS A 123 -31.62 27.22 -3.42
N LEU A 124 -31.89 26.79 -4.66
CA LEU A 124 -32.95 27.34 -5.50
C LEU A 124 -34.28 26.61 -5.25
N ASP A 125 -35.35 27.37 -5.04
CA ASP A 125 -36.70 26.82 -4.95
C ASP A 125 -37.16 26.29 -6.32
N GLY A 126 -37.71 25.06 -6.37
CA GLY A 126 -38.27 24.47 -7.58
C GLY A 126 -37.24 23.96 -8.62
N VAL A 127 -35.97 23.80 -8.22
CA VAL A 127 -34.90 23.23 -9.03
C VAL A 127 -34.46 21.88 -8.44
N SER A 128 -34.24 20.87 -9.29
CA SER A 128 -33.62 19.60 -8.90
C SER A 128 -32.27 19.41 -9.60
N LEU A 129 -31.36 18.64 -8.97
CA LEU A 129 -30.22 18.08 -9.67
C LEU A 129 -30.64 17.10 -10.79
N ASP A 130 -31.85 16.57 -10.70
CA ASP A 130 -32.41 15.63 -11.70
C ASP A 130 -33.03 16.36 -12.92
N ASP A 131 -33.05 17.71 -12.93
CA ASP A 131 -33.54 18.49 -14.06
C ASP A 131 -32.54 18.53 -15.24
N LYS A 132 -33.05 18.33 -16.46
CA LYS A 132 -32.32 18.54 -17.72
C LYS A 132 -31.87 20.00 -17.85
N ILE A 133 -30.60 20.27 -18.18
CA ILE A 133 -30.05 21.65 -18.25
C ILE A 133 -30.81 22.54 -19.24
N THR A 134 -31.28 21.97 -20.35
CA THR A 134 -32.05 22.64 -21.39
C THR A 134 -33.47 23.10 -20.96
N LYS A 135 -33.90 22.76 -19.74
CA LYS A 135 -35.05 23.37 -19.03
C LYS A 135 -34.79 24.84 -18.68
N TYR A 136 -33.53 25.16 -18.37
CA TYR A 136 -33.09 26.48 -17.88
C TYR A 136 -32.22 27.22 -18.91
N LEU A 137 -31.49 26.48 -19.74
CA LEU A 137 -30.62 26.97 -20.81
C LEU A 137 -31.00 26.34 -22.17
N PRO A 138 -32.22 26.59 -22.68
CA PRO A 138 -32.66 26.06 -23.98
C PRO A 138 -31.76 26.47 -25.15
N GLU A 139 -31.01 27.56 -25.03
CA GLU A 139 -30.03 28.05 -26.01
C GLU A 139 -28.86 27.09 -26.27
N LEU A 140 -28.58 26.14 -25.37
CA LEU A 140 -27.54 25.11 -25.59
C LEU A 140 -27.85 24.22 -26.80
N ARG A 141 -29.14 24.00 -27.12
CA ARG A 141 -29.58 23.33 -28.35
C ARG A 141 -29.19 24.08 -29.64
N GLY A 142 -28.73 25.33 -29.52
CA GLY A 142 -28.19 26.10 -30.63
C GLY A 142 -26.77 25.67 -31.03
N LEU A 143 -26.00 25.08 -30.12
CA LEU A 143 -24.57 24.80 -30.29
C LEU A 143 -24.27 23.76 -31.39
N VAL A 144 -25.17 22.79 -31.61
CA VAL A 144 -25.12 21.84 -32.73
C VAL A 144 -24.91 22.50 -34.09
N ASN A 145 -25.36 23.75 -34.26
CA ASN A 145 -25.23 24.45 -35.53
C ASN A 145 -23.79 24.89 -35.86
N GLN A 146 -22.84 24.66 -34.95
CA GLN A 146 -21.41 24.91 -35.15
C GLN A 146 -20.66 23.69 -35.69
N GLN A 147 -21.23 22.48 -35.61
CA GLN A 147 -20.63 21.27 -36.19
C GLN A 147 -20.96 21.10 -37.69
N PRO A 148 -20.00 20.65 -38.52
CA PRO A 148 -20.22 20.40 -39.95
C PRO A 148 -20.95 19.07 -40.22
N VAL A 149 -20.91 18.13 -39.28
CA VAL A 149 -21.64 16.86 -39.24
C VAL A 149 -22.38 16.81 -37.90
N ARG A 150 -23.55 16.17 -37.84
CA ARG A 150 -24.39 16.14 -36.63
C ARG A 150 -24.75 14.71 -36.27
N ASP A 151 -24.03 14.17 -35.31
CA ASP A 151 -24.20 12.82 -34.75
C ASP A 151 -23.66 12.78 -33.31
N SER A 152 -23.85 11.65 -32.62
CA SER A 152 -23.39 11.48 -31.23
C SER A 152 -21.88 11.37 -31.04
N LEU A 153 -21.08 11.52 -32.10
CA LEU A 153 -19.62 11.64 -32.05
C LEU A 153 -19.15 13.11 -32.13
N THR A 154 -20.04 14.01 -32.55
CA THR A 154 -19.75 15.42 -32.83
C THR A 154 -20.59 16.38 -32.00
N GLU A 155 -21.85 16.02 -31.69
CA GLU A 155 -22.79 16.81 -30.92
C GLU A 155 -22.84 16.39 -29.44
N VAL A 156 -22.83 17.36 -28.54
CA VAL A 156 -23.18 17.14 -27.12
C VAL A 156 -24.70 17.00 -27.00
N GLU A 157 -25.18 15.87 -26.48
CA GLU A 157 -26.60 15.58 -26.24
C GLU A 157 -27.17 16.40 -25.05
N TRP A 158 -27.23 17.72 -25.19
CA TRP A 158 -27.62 18.67 -24.14
C TRP A 158 -28.97 18.37 -23.48
N ASP A 159 -29.92 17.79 -24.23
CA ASP A 159 -31.22 17.43 -23.70
C ASP A 159 -31.18 16.27 -22.69
N GLU A 160 -30.18 15.38 -22.73
CA GLU A 160 -30.04 14.30 -21.74
C GLU A 160 -29.16 14.67 -20.54
N ILE A 161 -28.43 15.78 -20.59
CA ILE A 161 -27.59 16.26 -19.49
C ILE A 161 -28.44 16.89 -18.38
N THR A 162 -28.29 16.42 -17.13
CA THR A 162 -28.91 17.03 -15.95
C THR A 162 -27.95 17.92 -15.16
N LEU A 163 -28.49 18.78 -14.28
CA LEU A 163 -27.69 19.60 -13.37
C LEU A 163 -26.78 18.75 -12.45
N GLY A 164 -27.26 17.59 -12.02
CA GLY A 164 -26.48 16.59 -11.28
C GLY A 164 -25.37 15.97 -12.11
N ALA A 165 -25.60 15.72 -13.41
CA ALA A 165 -24.57 15.19 -14.31
C ALA A 165 -23.42 16.17 -14.54
N LEU A 166 -23.72 17.47 -14.62
CA LEU A 166 -22.72 18.54 -14.68
C LEU A 166 -21.92 18.64 -13.36
N GLY A 167 -22.63 18.60 -12.23
CA GLY A 167 -22.02 18.66 -10.90
C GLY A 167 -21.12 17.47 -10.58
N ALA A 168 -21.51 16.25 -10.98
CA ALA A 168 -20.79 15.00 -10.70
C ALA A 168 -19.84 14.54 -11.82
N HIS A 169 -19.52 15.42 -12.78
CA HIS A 169 -18.60 15.11 -13.89
C HIS A 169 -19.01 13.90 -14.75
N ILE A 170 -20.31 13.61 -14.90
CA ILE A 170 -20.88 12.54 -15.74
C ILE A 170 -21.77 13.06 -16.88
N SER A 171 -21.63 14.35 -17.22
CA SER A 171 -22.33 14.99 -18.34
C SER A 171 -21.71 14.68 -19.72
N GLY A 172 -20.50 14.13 -19.76
CA GLY A 172 -19.80 13.76 -21.01
C GLY A 172 -19.21 14.92 -21.81
N ILE A 173 -19.39 16.18 -21.37
CA ILE A 173 -18.83 17.37 -22.02
C ILE A 173 -17.32 17.50 -21.74
N SER A 174 -16.60 18.22 -22.61
CA SER A 174 -15.15 18.35 -22.51
C SER A 174 -14.66 19.08 -21.25
N THR A 175 -13.39 18.85 -20.91
CA THR A 175 -12.74 19.38 -19.71
C THR A 175 -12.83 20.91 -19.65
N ASP A 176 -12.31 21.57 -20.66
CA ASP A 176 -12.12 23.03 -20.72
C ASP A 176 -12.67 23.57 -22.04
N TYR A 177 -12.91 24.88 -22.12
CA TYR A 177 -13.27 25.53 -23.39
C TYR A 177 -12.02 25.86 -24.21
N VAL A 178 -10.97 26.37 -23.54
CA VAL A 178 -9.87 27.14 -24.14
C VAL A 178 -8.49 26.52 -24.04
N ILE A 179 -8.34 25.36 -23.35
CA ILE A 179 -7.10 24.58 -23.40
C ILE A 179 -7.05 23.83 -24.74
N ASP A 180 -6.67 24.59 -25.77
CA ASP A 180 -6.35 24.17 -27.13
C ASP A 180 -5.01 24.83 -27.48
N TYR A 181 -4.00 24.04 -27.87
CA TYR A 181 -2.68 24.53 -28.25
C TYR A 181 -2.71 25.63 -29.34
N ALA A 182 -3.74 25.66 -30.18
CA ALA A 182 -3.94 26.70 -31.19
C ALA A 182 -4.23 28.09 -30.57
N SER A 183 -4.77 28.15 -29.35
CA SER A 183 -5.11 29.41 -28.67
C SER A 183 -3.90 30.12 -28.02
N PHE A 184 -2.74 29.47 -27.92
CA PHE A 184 -1.55 29.99 -27.25
C PHE A 184 -0.51 30.51 -28.27
N PRO A 185 -0.14 31.80 -28.24
CA PRO A 185 0.88 32.35 -29.14
C PRO A 185 2.22 31.59 -29.06
N GLY A 186 2.75 31.19 -30.21
CA GLY A 186 4.02 30.45 -30.32
C GLY A 186 3.95 28.94 -30.00
N TYR A 187 2.84 28.43 -29.46
CA TYR A 187 2.67 26.99 -29.21
C TYR A 187 2.24 26.22 -30.46
N VAL A 188 1.66 26.85 -31.48
CA VAL A 188 1.34 26.19 -32.76
C VAL A 188 2.59 25.58 -33.40
N ASP A 189 3.71 26.32 -33.41
CA ASP A 189 4.99 25.83 -33.93
C ASP A 189 5.60 24.71 -33.07
N GLN A 190 5.16 24.57 -31.81
CA GLN A 190 5.53 23.46 -30.93
C GLN A 190 4.62 22.25 -31.16
N ALA A 191 3.31 22.46 -31.28
CA ALA A 191 2.33 21.44 -31.64
C ALA A 191 2.69 20.75 -32.97
N VAL A 192 3.12 21.52 -33.97
CA VAL A 192 3.62 20.98 -35.26
C VAL A 192 4.89 20.14 -35.09
N LYS A 193 5.81 20.53 -34.19
CA LYS A 193 7.00 19.72 -33.85
C LYS A 193 6.65 18.45 -33.07
N LEU A 194 5.52 18.44 -32.35
CA LEU A 194 4.93 17.26 -31.70
C LEU A 194 4.07 16.41 -32.65
N GLY A 195 4.15 16.65 -33.97
CA GLY A 195 3.47 15.85 -35.00
C GLY A 195 2.00 16.21 -35.25
N LEU A 196 1.46 17.24 -34.59
CA LEU A 196 0.09 17.72 -34.87
C LEU A 196 0.05 18.48 -36.22
N PRO A 197 -1.04 18.38 -36.99
CA PRO A 197 -1.13 19.02 -38.30
C PRO A 197 -1.12 20.55 -38.18
N GLY A 198 -0.36 21.22 -39.06
CA GLY A 198 -0.27 22.69 -39.10
C GLY A 198 -1.61 23.34 -39.45
N VAL A 199 -2.26 23.93 -38.45
CA VAL A 199 -3.59 24.55 -38.57
C VAL A 199 -3.49 25.89 -39.29
N LYS A 200 -3.82 25.93 -40.60
CA LYS A 200 -3.72 27.15 -41.42
C LYS A 200 -4.69 28.27 -41.02
N ASN A 201 -5.84 27.91 -40.47
CA ASN A 201 -6.84 28.84 -39.95
C ASN A 201 -7.06 28.58 -38.46
N ILE A 202 -6.19 29.10 -37.61
CA ILE A 202 -6.36 29.09 -36.15
C ILE A 202 -7.58 29.97 -35.83
N THR A 203 -8.70 29.35 -35.50
CA THR A 203 -9.83 30.03 -34.85
C THR A 203 -9.51 30.22 -33.37
N SER A 204 -8.55 31.10 -33.07
CA SER A 204 -8.29 31.53 -31.69
C SER A 204 -9.57 32.17 -31.14
N THR A 205 -10.00 31.70 -29.97
CA THR A 205 -11.12 32.27 -29.20
C THR A 205 -10.88 33.72 -28.79
N GLY A 206 -9.64 34.21 -28.85
CA GLY A 206 -9.26 35.56 -28.42
C GLY A 206 -9.44 35.80 -26.91
N CYS A 207 -9.66 34.73 -26.14
CA CYS A 207 -9.79 34.70 -24.68
C CYS A 207 -9.30 33.35 -24.18
N ALA A 208 -8.76 33.30 -22.96
CA ALA A 208 -8.49 32.02 -22.31
C ALA A 208 -8.50 32.06 -20.76
N GLY A 209 -8.75 33.22 -20.12
CA GLY A 209 -8.76 33.30 -18.65
C GLY A 209 -7.40 33.04 -17.99
N ILE A 210 -6.31 33.19 -18.77
CA ILE A 210 -4.93 32.95 -18.37
C ILE A 210 -4.06 34.20 -18.64
N PRO A 211 -2.91 34.34 -17.97
CA PRO A 211 -1.98 35.45 -18.18
C PRO A 211 -1.62 35.69 -19.65
N GLY A 212 -1.71 36.94 -20.10
CA GLY A 212 -1.49 37.31 -21.50
C GLY A 212 -2.73 37.21 -22.39
N THR A 213 -3.86 36.71 -21.87
CA THR A 213 -5.17 36.70 -22.55
C THR A 213 -6.20 37.47 -21.73
N ARG A 214 -7.35 37.80 -22.34
CA ARG A 214 -8.51 38.28 -21.58
C ARG A 214 -9.29 37.11 -20.95
N PRO A 215 -10.08 37.34 -19.88
CA PRO A 215 -11.16 36.44 -19.49
C PRO A 215 -12.10 36.13 -20.67
N CYS A 216 -12.66 34.93 -20.66
CA CYS A 216 -13.74 34.55 -21.58
C CYS A 216 -15.09 34.92 -21.00
N GLU A 217 -15.99 35.36 -21.87
CA GLU A 217 -17.37 35.68 -21.55
C GLU A 217 -18.32 34.56 -21.99
N TRP A 218 -19.54 34.55 -21.46
CA TRP A 218 -20.60 33.65 -21.96
C TRP A 218 -20.87 33.82 -23.46
N GLU A 219 -20.69 35.02 -24.01
CA GLU A 219 -20.81 35.25 -25.46
C GLU A 219 -19.74 34.49 -26.26
N ASP A 220 -18.54 34.29 -25.70
CA ASP A 220 -17.49 33.48 -26.34
C ASP A 220 -17.87 32.00 -26.30
N PHE A 221 -18.28 31.48 -25.15
CA PHE A 221 -18.75 30.10 -25.00
C PHE A 221 -19.85 29.77 -26.02
N PHE A 222 -20.89 30.61 -26.12
CA PHE A 222 -21.98 30.38 -27.07
C PHE A 222 -21.59 30.57 -28.55
N LYS A 223 -20.46 31.22 -28.86
CA LYS A 223 -19.93 31.32 -30.24
C LYS A 223 -19.08 30.13 -30.65
N GLY A 224 -18.31 29.53 -29.73
CA GLY A 224 -17.26 28.56 -30.08
C GLY A 224 -17.38 27.17 -29.48
N PHE A 225 -18.06 26.97 -28.34
CA PHE A 225 -18.03 25.67 -27.65
C PHE A 225 -18.69 24.55 -28.43
N GLY A 226 -19.67 24.85 -29.29
CA GLY A 226 -20.36 23.86 -30.12
C GLY A 226 -19.46 23.19 -31.16
N GLY A 227 -18.26 23.72 -31.44
CA GLY A 227 -17.25 23.03 -32.23
C GLY A 227 -16.51 21.90 -31.49
N ARG A 228 -16.69 21.76 -30.17
CA ARG A 228 -16.06 20.70 -29.37
C ARG A 228 -16.96 19.45 -29.33
N ALA A 229 -16.40 18.31 -29.66
CA ALA A 229 -17.06 17.01 -29.54
C ALA A 229 -17.28 16.61 -28.07
N PRO A 230 -18.29 15.76 -27.77
CA PRO A 230 -18.40 15.10 -26.46
C PRO A 230 -17.19 14.20 -26.19
N VAL A 231 -16.81 14.06 -24.92
CA VAL A 231 -15.84 13.05 -24.44
C VAL A 231 -16.54 11.70 -24.28
N PHE A 232 -17.77 11.72 -23.78
CA PHE A 232 -18.63 10.56 -23.58
C PHE A 232 -20.10 10.93 -23.85
N ALA A 233 -20.94 9.93 -24.15
CA ALA A 233 -22.38 10.10 -24.02
C ALA A 233 -22.75 10.36 -22.53
N PRO A 234 -23.77 11.18 -22.22
CA PRO A 234 -24.17 11.47 -20.85
C PRO A 234 -24.40 10.20 -20.01
N PHE A 235 -23.98 10.25 -18.74
CA PHE A 235 -24.03 9.14 -17.77
C PHE A 235 -23.22 7.88 -18.08
N SER A 236 -22.55 7.75 -19.23
CA SER A 236 -21.84 6.51 -19.57
C SER A 236 -20.52 6.31 -18.81
N ALA A 237 -19.74 7.38 -18.58
CA ALA A 237 -18.53 7.37 -17.75
C ALA A 237 -18.23 8.78 -17.21
N PRO A 238 -17.50 8.92 -16.08
CA PRO A 238 -17.07 10.23 -15.60
C PRO A 238 -15.91 10.80 -16.41
N ALA A 239 -16.05 12.07 -16.80
CA ALA A 239 -14.99 12.90 -17.38
C ALA A 239 -14.97 14.25 -16.65
N TYR A 240 -13.82 14.62 -16.09
CA TYR A 240 -13.67 15.88 -15.35
C TYR A 240 -13.99 17.07 -16.25
N SER A 241 -14.72 18.06 -15.74
CA SER A 241 -15.08 19.24 -16.52
C SER A 241 -15.12 20.51 -15.68
N ASN A 242 -14.33 21.50 -16.11
CA ASN A 242 -14.39 22.88 -15.68
C ASN A 242 -15.59 23.61 -16.31
N ILE A 243 -16.14 23.13 -17.44
CA ILE A 243 -17.31 23.74 -18.11
C ILE A 243 -18.65 23.37 -17.45
N GLY A 244 -18.74 22.19 -16.84
CA GLY A 244 -19.97 21.78 -16.16
C GLY A 244 -20.37 22.72 -15.03
N THR A 245 -19.40 23.29 -14.31
CA THR A 245 -19.65 24.09 -13.11
C THR A 245 -20.16 25.52 -13.38
N PRO A 246 -19.58 26.30 -14.33
CA PRO A 246 -20.15 27.57 -14.78
C PRO A 246 -21.57 27.44 -15.35
N LEU A 247 -21.88 26.35 -16.04
CA LEU A 247 -23.24 26.13 -16.52
C LEU A 247 -24.26 26.03 -15.37
N LEU A 248 -23.87 25.48 -14.21
CA LEU A 248 -24.69 25.53 -12.99
C LEU A 248 -24.81 26.96 -12.43
N ALA A 249 -23.73 27.75 -12.45
CA ALA A 249 -23.77 29.15 -12.06
C ALA A 249 -24.71 29.98 -12.95
N LEU A 250 -24.66 29.79 -14.28
CA LEU A 250 -25.57 30.45 -15.21
C LEU A 250 -27.04 30.02 -14.99
N VAL A 251 -27.29 28.76 -14.62
CA VAL A 251 -28.64 28.32 -14.20
C VAL A 251 -29.09 29.05 -12.92
N VAL A 252 -28.20 29.25 -11.95
CA VAL A 252 -28.48 30.05 -10.74
C VAL A 252 -28.87 31.48 -11.11
N GLU A 253 -28.17 32.13 -12.04
CA GLU A 253 -28.52 33.47 -12.52
C GLU A 253 -29.88 33.49 -13.23
N LYS A 254 -30.10 32.56 -14.16
CA LYS A 254 -31.33 32.46 -14.96
C LYS A 254 -32.57 32.20 -14.11
N VAL A 255 -32.43 31.45 -13.01
CA VAL A 255 -33.53 31.17 -12.06
C VAL A 255 -33.70 32.29 -11.04
N SER A 256 -32.64 32.69 -10.35
CA SER A 256 -32.71 33.64 -9.21
C SER A 256 -32.88 35.11 -9.63
N LYS A 257 -32.46 35.47 -10.86
CA LYS A 257 -32.35 36.85 -11.36
C LYS A 257 -31.32 37.73 -10.64
N MET A 258 -30.44 37.11 -9.84
CA MET A 258 -29.23 37.71 -9.26
C MET A 258 -28.03 37.38 -10.19
N SER A 259 -26.89 38.05 -10.07
CA SER A 259 -25.64 37.49 -10.60
C SER A 259 -25.20 36.29 -9.75
N TYR A 260 -24.32 35.44 -10.28
CA TYR A 260 -23.76 34.34 -9.49
C TYR A 260 -22.97 34.85 -8.28
N GLU A 261 -22.27 35.99 -8.42
CA GLU A 261 -21.51 36.62 -7.33
C GLU A 261 -22.42 37.17 -6.22
N ASP A 262 -23.51 37.86 -6.58
CA ASP A 262 -24.51 38.34 -5.61
C ASP A 262 -25.18 37.15 -4.89
N PHE A 263 -25.58 36.12 -5.65
CA PHE A 263 -26.21 34.94 -5.07
C PHE A 263 -25.26 34.19 -4.13
N LEU A 264 -24.01 33.97 -4.55
CA LEU A 264 -22.96 33.38 -3.73
C LEU A 264 -22.79 34.17 -2.43
N THR A 265 -22.65 35.49 -2.53
CA THR A 265 -22.40 36.38 -1.40
C THR A 265 -23.59 36.42 -0.45
N GLU A 266 -24.79 36.78 -0.92
CA GLU A 266 -25.98 36.96 -0.08
C GLU A 266 -26.58 35.66 0.44
N ARG A 267 -26.55 34.58 -0.36
CA ARG A 267 -27.31 33.34 -0.07
C ARG A 267 -26.43 32.22 0.48
N ILE A 268 -25.10 32.32 0.38
CA ILE A 268 -24.16 31.33 0.90
C ILE A 268 -23.13 31.94 1.86
N LEU A 269 -22.33 32.93 1.43
CA LEU A 269 -21.16 33.37 2.18
C LEU A 269 -21.49 34.25 3.40
N ALA A 270 -22.25 35.33 3.20
CA ALA A 270 -22.61 36.26 4.27
C ALA A 270 -23.47 35.61 5.38
N PRO A 271 -24.45 34.72 5.10
CA PRO A 271 -25.18 33.96 6.14
C PRO A 271 -24.30 33.03 6.98
N LEU A 272 -23.09 32.71 6.51
CA LEU A 272 -22.10 31.87 7.20
C LEU A 272 -20.93 32.69 7.78
N GLY A 273 -20.88 34.01 7.56
CA GLY A 273 -19.80 34.88 8.02
C GLY A 273 -18.48 34.75 7.25
N LEU A 274 -18.52 34.21 6.03
CA LEU A 274 -17.34 33.89 5.21
C LEU A 274 -16.81 35.12 4.47
N ASN A 275 -16.22 36.04 5.24
CA ASN A 275 -15.81 37.37 4.78
C ASN A 275 -14.48 37.40 4.00
N SER A 276 -13.76 36.28 3.92
CA SER A 276 -12.49 36.13 3.18
C SER A 276 -12.67 35.33 1.88
N THR A 277 -13.87 34.79 1.66
CA THR A 277 -14.23 33.95 0.51
C THR A 277 -14.92 34.79 -0.56
N GLY A 278 -14.68 34.48 -1.84
CA GLY A 278 -15.43 35.13 -2.93
C GLY A 278 -14.81 34.93 -4.32
N SER A 279 -15.51 35.39 -5.35
CA SER A 279 -15.03 35.49 -6.74
C SER A 279 -14.21 36.77 -6.98
N VAL A 280 -14.57 37.87 -6.30
CA VAL A 280 -13.83 39.14 -6.35
C VAL A 280 -12.38 38.97 -5.90
N LYS A 281 -11.44 39.52 -6.67
CA LYS A 281 -10.02 39.60 -6.27
C LYS A 281 -9.88 40.43 -4.99
N PRO A 282 -9.31 39.87 -3.89
CA PRO A 282 -9.06 40.61 -2.66
C PRO A 282 -7.86 41.58 -2.81
N GLU A 283 -7.70 42.47 -1.84
CA GLU A 283 -6.49 43.29 -1.69
C GLU A 283 -5.25 42.40 -1.61
N GLU A 284 -4.24 42.64 -2.46
CA GLU A 284 -3.06 41.77 -2.56
C GLU A 284 -2.30 41.63 -1.24
N ALA A 285 -2.31 42.66 -0.38
CA ALA A 285 -1.70 42.65 0.95
C ALA A 285 -2.35 41.66 1.95
N LYS A 286 -3.49 41.04 1.60
CA LYS A 286 -4.13 39.92 2.32
C LYS A 286 -3.83 38.56 1.67
N GLY A 287 -3.24 38.56 0.47
CA GLY A 287 -2.97 37.37 -0.34
C GLY A 287 -1.67 36.66 0.00
N VAL A 288 -1.67 35.33 -0.05
CA VAL A 288 -0.47 34.51 0.04
C VAL A 288 0.11 34.33 -1.37
N ILE A 289 0.93 35.29 -1.79
CA ILE A 289 1.44 35.42 -3.17
C ILE A 289 2.89 34.90 -3.25
N PRO A 290 3.16 33.83 -4.04
CA PRO A 290 4.52 33.36 -4.31
C PRO A 290 5.30 34.41 -5.11
N LYS A 291 6.61 34.48 -4.88
CA LYS A 291 7.47 35.49 -5.53
C LYS A 291 7.43 35.37 -7.06
N GLY A 292 6.94 36.41 -7.73
CA GLY A 292 6.78 36.44 -9.19
C GLY A 292 5.46 35.85 -9.71
N ASP A 293 4.53 35.46 -8.82
CA ASP A 293 3.23 34.92 -9.23
C ASP A 293 2.31 35.96 -9.89
N PHE A 294 1.56 35.49 -10.86
CA PHE A 294 0.51 36.22 -11.58
C PHE A 294 -0.87 35.56 -11.43
N TRP A 295 -0.97 34.31 -10.97
CA TRP A 295 -2.24 33.59 -10.82
C TRP A 295 -3.12 34.15 -9.70
N PHE A 296 -2.54 34.78 -8.67
CA PHE A 296 -3.32 35.53 -7.66
C PHE A 296 -4.17 36.66 -8.26
N GLY A 297 -3.72 37.26 -9.35
CA GLY A 297 -4.40 38.38 -10.00
C GLY A 297 -5.11 38.03 -11.29
N THR A 298 -5.14 36.75 -11.68
CA THR A 298 -5.67 36.30 -12.97
C THR A 298 -7.18 36.13 -12.91
N ASP A 299 -7.87 36.84 -13.78
CA ASP A 299 -9.31 36.70 -14.02
C ASP A 299 -9.59 35.52 -14.96
N THR A 300 -10.36 34.56 -14.48
CA THR A 300 -10.79 33.34 -15.18
C THR A 300 -12.10 33.52 -15.96
N GLY A 301 -12.72 34.70 -15.94
CA GLY A 301 -13.95 35.00 -16.67
C GLY A 301 -15.11 34.09 -16.24
N PHE A 302 -15.88 33.58 -17.21
CA PHE A 302 -16.98 32.67 -16.92
C PHE A 302 -16.53 31.35 -16.25
N GLU A 303 -15.26 30.95 -16.32
CA GLU A 303 -14.73 29.76 -15.62
C GLU A 303 -14.40 30.04 -14.13
N THR A 304 -14.60 31.26 -13.63
CA THR A 304 -14.43 31.62 -12.21
C THR A 304 -15.21 30.73 -11.21
N PRO A 305 -16.46 30.29 -11.47
CA PRO A 305 -17.15 29.32 -10.63
C PRO A 305 -16.48 27.92 -10.63
N ALA A 306 -15.68 27.59 -11.63
CA ALA A 306 -14.98 26.31 -11.76
C ALA A 306 -13.66 26.26 -10.95
N GLY A 307 -12.90 27.35 -10.92
CA GLY A 307 -11.56 27.38 -10.32
C GLY A 307 -11.09 28.73 -9.75
N GLY A 308 -11.90 29.77 -9.86
CA GLY A 308 -11.49 31.16 -9.63
C GLY A 308 -11.88 31.80 -8.30
N LEU A 309 -12.35 31.03 -7.30
CA LEU A 309 -12.59 31.59 -5.97
C LEU A 309 -11.30 31.77 -5.15
N TYR A 310 -11.36 32.73 -4.24
CA TYR A 310 -10.41 32.97 -3.16
C TYR A 310 -11.00 32.49 -1.83
N SER A 311 -10.15 32.13 -0.87
CA SER A 311 -10.55 31.99 0.54
C SER A 311 -9.36 31.99 1.50
N SER A 312 -9.63 32.26 2.78
CA SER A 312 -8.72 32.01 3.89
C SER A 312 -8.91 30.59 4.46
N SER A 313 -8.02 30.15 5.35
CA SER A 313 -8.19 28.84 6.02
C SER A 313 -9.24 28.90 7.13
N ASP A 314 -9.39 30.04 7.83
CA ASP A 314 -10.50 30.36 8.74
C ASP A 314 -11.86 30.15 8.08
N ASP A 315 -12.05 30.73 6.90
CA ASP A 315 -13.28 30.63 6.13
C ASP A 315 -13.55 29.20 5.64
N MET A 316 -12.56 28.53 5.04
CA MET A 316 -12.77 27.19 4.51
C MET A 316 -13.10 26.17 5.61
N ILE A 317 -12.47 26.26 6.79
CA ILE A 317 -12.80 25.35 7.91
C ILE A 317 -14.16 25.70 8.55
N ALA A 318 -14.57 26.97 8.55
CA ALA A 318 -15.90 27.40 8.97
C ALA A 318 -17.00 26.94 8.00
N PHE A 319 -16.75 26.96 6.69
CA PHE A 319 -17.66 26.39 5.68
C PHE A 319 -17.77 24.87 5.83
N ALA A 320 -16.64 24.17 5.97
CA ALA A 320 -16.61 22.71 6.15
C ALA A 320 -17.36 22.27 7.43
N ASP A 321 -17.16 22.99 8.54
CA ASP A 321 -17.94 22.87 9.77
C ASP A 321 -19.44 23.09 9.51
N ALA A 322 -19.81 24.13 8.77
CA ALA A 322 -21.19 24.47 8.49
C ALA A 322 -21.91 23.42 7.65
N VAL A 323 -21.24 22.81 6.68
CA VAL A 323 -21.77 21.70 5.86
C VAL A 323 -22.10 20.51 6.76
N LEU A 324 -21.11 19.97 7.49
CA LEU A 324 -21.32 18.82 8.37
C LEU A 324 -22.30 19.11 9.53
N SER A 325 -22.30 20.34 10.05
CA SER A 325 -23.25 20.79 11.06
C SER A 325 -24.69 20.97 10.55
N ASN A 326 -24.93 20.88 9.23
CA ASN A 326 -26.23 21.15 8.60
C ASN A 326 -26.72 22.61 8.81
N LYS A 327 -25.77 23.55 8.89
CA LYS A 327 -26.04 25.00 8.92
C LYS A 327 -26.31 25.56 7.51
N VAL A 328 -25.87 24.84 6.48
CA VAL A 328 -25.92 25.27 5.07
C VAL A 328 -27.18 24.78 4.33
N LEU A 329 -27.59 23.54 4.59
CA LEU A 329 -28.75 22.85 4.02
C LEU A 329 -29.45 22.06 5.14
N SER A 330 -30.72 21.67 4.95
CA SER A 330 -31.41 20.83 5.95
C SER A 330 -30.71 19.45 6.09
N PRO A 331 -30.80 18.78 7.26
CA PRO A 331 -30.06 17.54 7.49
C PRO A 331 -30.32 16.41 6.47
N ALA A 332 -31.51 16.38 5.85
CA ALA A 332 -31.81 15.43 4.78
C ALA A 332 -31.15 15.82 3.45
N GLN A 333 -31.13 17.12 3.11
CA GLN A 333 -30.44 17.63 1.91
C GLN A 333 -28.93 17.47 2.02
N THR A 334 -28.32 17.77 3.18
CA THR A 334 -26.88 17.53 3.43
C THR A 334 -26.53 16.06 3.20
N ARG A 335 -27.29 15.13 3.80
CA ARG A 335 -27.05 13.68 3.61
C ARG A 335 -27.30 13.19 2.17
N LYS A 336 -28.20 13.81 1.38
CA LYS A 336 -28.29 13.52 -0.07
C LYS A 336 -27.07 14.07 -0.82
N TRP A 337 -26.64 15.28 -0.50
CA TRP A 337 -25.56 15.98 -1.21
C TRP A 337 -24.19 15.34 -1.03
N LEU A 338 -23.90 14.83 0.16
CA LEU A 338 -22.62 14.20 0.51
C LEU A 338 -22.47 12.75 0.02
N LYS A 339 -23.40 12.22 -0.80
CA LYS A 339 -23.36 10.84 -1.29
C LYS A 339 -22.90 10.74 -2.75
N PRO A 340 -22.28 9.60 -3.13
CA PRO A 340 -21.82 9.39 -4.50
C PRO A 340 -23.01 9.31 -5.46
N LEU A 341 -22.82 9.87 -6.65
CA LEU A 341 -23.72 9.80 -7.80
C LEU A 341 -23.15 8.89 -8.91
N THR A 342 -21.84 8.63 -8.91
CA THR A 342 -21.22 7.59 -9.74
C THR A 342 -19.99 6.96 -9.06
N ASN A 343 -19.53 5.83 -9.63
CA ASN A 343 -18.26 5.20 -9.30
C ASN A 343 -17.19 5.57 -10.34
N THR A 344 -15.92 5.44 -9.98
CA THR A 344 -14.81 5.43 -10.96
C THR A 344 -14.36 3.99 -11.23
N ALA A 345 -13.32 3.81 -12.07
CA ALA A 345 -12.66 2.52 -12.22
C ALA A 345 -11.87 2.08 -10.95
N SER A 346 -11.64 2.99 -9.99
CA SER A 346 -11.09 2.68 -8.67
C SER A 346 -12.20 2.31 -7.70
N LEU A 347 -12.14 1.11 -7.11
CA LEU A 347 -13.05 0.68 -6.04
C LEU A 347 -12.97 1.58 -4.79
N GLY A 348 -11.83 2.27 -4.60
CA GLY A 348 -11.63 3.22 -3.50
C GLY A 348 -12.13 4.64 -3.78
N THR A 349 -12.60 4.95 -5.00
CA THR A 349 -12.90 6.31 -5.43
C THR A 349 -14.25 6.43 -6.14
N GLN A 350 -15.13 7.28 -5.61
CA GLN A 350 -16.44 7.60 -6.14
C GLN A 350 -16.57 9.11 -6.37
N LEU A 351 -17.57 9.54 -7.14
CA LEU A 351 -17.84 10.97 -7.36
C LEU A 351 -19.28 11.32 -6.95
N GLY A 352 -19.43 12.36 -6.14
CA GLY A 352 -20.69 13.08 -5.91
C GLY A 352 -20.70 14.40 -6.68
N ALA A 353 -21.73 15.22 -6.49
CA ALA A 353 -21.76 16.57 -7.06
C ALA A 353 -21.28 17.60 -6.03
N PRO A 354 -20.05 18.16 -6.10
CA PRO A 354 -18.93 17.87 -7.00
C PRO A 354 -17.80 17.11 -6.27
N TRP A 355 -18.15 16.35 -5.23
CA TRP A 355 -17.21 15.73 -4.31
C TRP A 355 -16.41 14.60 -4.97
N GLU A 356 -15.10 14.59 -4.77
CA GLU A 356 -14.33 13.34 -4.82
C GLU A 356 -14.57 12.60 -3.50
N ILE A 357 -14.95 11.32 -3.53
CA ILE A 357 -15.24 10.55 -2.31
C ILE A 357 -14.29 9.35 -2.25
N PHE A 358 -13.40 9.35 -1.25
CA PHE A 358 -12.44 8.27 -1.02
C PHE A 358 -12.95 7.33 0.08
N ARG A 359 -12.78 6.02 -0.13
CA ARG A 359 -13.09 4.98 0.86
C ARG A 359 -11.81 4.53 1.58
N ALA A 360 -11.63 4.98 2.81
CA ALA A 360 -10.52 4.55 3.65
C ALA A 360 -10.91 3.26 4.39
N ILE A 361 -10.19 2.15 4.14
CA ILE A 361 -10.49 0.80 4.67
C ILE A 361 -9.47 0.28 5.69
N ASN A 362 -8.51 1.11 6.09
CA ASN A 362 -7.37 0.74 6.95
C ASN A 362 -6.90 1.94 7.79
N VAL A 363 -7.86 2.68 8.37
CA VAL A 363 -7.62 3.88 9.19
C VAL A 363 -8.24 3.75 10.60
N THR A 364 -8.83 2.60 10.88
CA THR A 364 -9.40 2.19 12.16
C THR A 364 -9.13 0.70 12.37
N ARG A 365 -9.07 0.25 13.63
CA ARG A 365 -8.72 -1.16 13.94
C ARG A 365 -9.65 -2.17 13.28
N ASP A 366 -10.94 -1.83 13.21
CA ASP A 366 -11.99 -2.66 12.60
C ASP A 366 -11.89 -2.77 11.07
N GLN A 367 -11.06 -1.99 10.38
CA GLN A 367 -10.87 -2.05 8.91
C GLN A 367 -12.16 -1.87 8.09
N ARG A 368 -13.18 -1.21 8.66
CA ARG A 368 -14.39 -0.86 7.91
C ARG A 368 -14.11 0.26 6.89
N ALA A 369 -14.89 0.32 5.82
CA ALA A 369 -14.88 1.46 4.92
C ALA A 369 -15.44 2.73 5.60
N ILE A 370 -14.66 3.81 5.58
CA ILE A 370 -15.04 5.16 6.01
C ILE A 370 -15.00 6.08 4.79
N GLU A 371 -16.09 6.84 4.56
CA GLU A 371 -16.18 7.79 3.46
C GLU A 371 -15.52 9.13 3.84
N VAL A 372 -14.37 9.42 3.23
CA VAL A 372 -13.70 10.72 3.28
C VAL A 372 -14.16 11.51 2.05
N ILE A 373 -15.11 12.41 2.27
CA ILE A 373 -15.71 13.25 1.22
C ILE A 373 -14.84 14.50 1.08
N THR A 374 -14.24 14.70 -0.08
CA THR A 374 -13.24 15.76 -0.30
C THR A 374 -13.54 16.56 -1.56
N LYS A 375 -12.95 17.76 -1.64
CA LYS A 375 -12.76 18.45 -2.91
C LYS A 375 -11.32 18.92 -3.03
N GLY A 376 -10.63 18.42 -4.06
CA GLY A 376 -9.33 18.93 -4.47
C GLY A 376 -9.45 20.22 -5.30
N GLY A 377 -8.46 21.10 -5.15
CA GLY A 377 -8.28 22.30 -5.95
C GLY A 377 -6.82 22.46 -6.38
N ASP A 378 -6.60 22.66 -7.68
CA ASP A 378 -5.35 23.15 -8.25
C ASP A 378 -5.66 24.42 -9.06
N LEU A 379 -4.74 25.38 -9.02
CA LEU A 379 -4.59 26.49 -9.95
C LEU A 379 -3.11 26.88 -10.02
N PHE A 380 -2.31 26.03 -10.67
CA PHE A 380 -0.86 26.21 -10.89
C PHE A 380 -0.09 26.36 -9.56
N ASN A 381 0.31 27.59 -9.22
CA ASN A 381 1.07 27.93 -8.00
C ASN A 381 0.23 27.80 -6.71
N TYR A 382 -1.06 27.45 -6.81
CA TYR A 382 -1.98 27.26 -5.70
C TYR A 382 -2.56 25.85 -5.70
N ARG A 383 -2.50 25.16 -4.55
CA ARG A 383 -3.17 23.88 -4.32
C ARG A 383 -3.95 23.92 -3.03
N ALA A 384 -5.12 23.31 -3.02
CA ALA A 384 -6.01 23.28 -1.89
C ALA A 384 -6.72 21.94 -1.79
N SER A 385 -7.08 21.54 -0.56
CA SER A 385 -8.10 20.54 -0.34
C SER A 385 -9.00 20.91 0.84
N MET A 386 -10.23 20.42 0.78
CA MET A 386 -11.18 20.38 1.88
C MET A 386 -11.68 18.95 2.01
N ALA A 387 -11.66 18.36 3.20
CA ALA A 387 -12.18 17.03 3.44
C ALA A 387 -13.06 16.96 4.70
N LEU A 388 -14.09 16.12 4.60
CA LEU A 388 -15.16 15.91 5.56
C LEU A 388 -15.24 14.41 5.88
N VAL A 389 -15.31 14.06 7.17
CA VAL A 389 -15.49 12.67 7.62
C VAL A 389 -16.72 12.62 8.55
N PRO A 390 -17.92 12.35 8.00
CA PRO A 390 -19.18 12.41 8.74
C PRO A 390 -19.22 11.49 9.97
N ASP A 391 -18.68 10.29 9.86
CA ASP A 391 -18.53 9.28 10.94
C ASP A 391 -18.02 9.85 12.27
N TYR A 392 -17.16 10.89 12.21
CA TYR A 392 -16.50 11.49 13.36
C TYR A 392 -16.81 12.98 13.55
N GLY A 393 -17.67 13.56 12.70
CA GLY A 393 -17.91 15.00 12.69
C GLY A 393 -16.66 15.84 12.39
N LEU A 394 -15.70 15.28 11.65
CA LEU A 394 -14.39 15.89 11.41
C LEU A 394 -14.38 16.67 10.10
N ALA A 395 -13.94 17.93 10.16
CA ALA A 395 -13.61 18.76 9.00
C ALA A 395 -12.10 19.07 8.98
N MET A 396 -11.50 19.11 7.80
CA MET A 396 -10.12 19.55 7.59
C MET A 396 -9.94 20.32 6.28
N THR A 397 -8.99 21.25 6.26
CA THR A 397 -8.60 22.02 5.08
C THR A 397 -7.08 22.16 5.01
N VAL A 398 -6.54 22.08 3.79
CA VAL A 398 -5.12 22.26 3.50
C VAL A 398 -5.01 23.28 2.36
N LEU A 399 -4.36 24.41 2.57
CA LEU A 399 -4.13 25.46 1.56
C LEU A 399 -2.62 25.65 1.36
N VAL A 400 -2.15 25.64 0.12
CA VAL A 400 -0.74 25.67 -0.26
C VAL A 400 -0.55 26.66 -1.41
N SER A 401 0.49 27.49 -1.33
CA SER A 401 0.81 28.50 -2.33
C SER A 401 2.33 28.64 -2.43
N GLY A 402 2.91 28.41 -3.62
CA GLY A 402 4.34 28.19 -3.79
C GLY A 402 4.79 27.76 -5.20
N ASP A 403 5.86 26.98 -5.25
CA ASP A 403 6.42 26.40 -6.49
C ASP A 403 5.78 25.04 -6.78
N THR A 404 5.33 24.82 -8.02
CA THR A 404 4.63 23.60 -8.43
C THR A 404 5.43 22.32 -8.20
N ALA A 405 6.76 22.39 -8.21
CA ALA A 405 7.69 21.28 -7.93
C ALA A 405 7.82 21.00 -6.42
N GLU A 406 8.02 22.03 -5.57
CA GLU A 406 7.95 21.86 -4.10
C GLU A 406 6.57 21.30 -3.69
N MET A 407 5.50 21.77 -4.34
CA MET A 407 4.12 21.43 -4.02
C MET A 407 3.63 20.08 -4.58
N GLY A 408 4.48 19.29 -5.26
CA GLY A 408 4.04 18.14 -6.08
C GLY A 408 3.18 17.10 -5.34
N ALA A 409 3.52 16.77 -4.09
CA ALA A 409 2.83 15.76 -3.29
C ALA A 409 2.27 16.27 -1.95
N ILE A 410 2.44 17.56 -1.62
CA ILE A 410 2.17 18.09 -0.28
C ILE A 410 0.70 17.94 0.12
N VAL A 411 -0.25 18.40 -0.69
CA VAL A 411 -1.68 18.41 -0.31
C VAL A 411 -2.24 17.00 -0.12
N PRO A 412 -2.03 16.02 -1.05
CA PRO A 412 -2.45 14.63 -0.81
C PRO A 412 -1.77 13.98 0.39
N SER A 413 -0.46 14.22 0.58
CA SER A 413 0.30 13.66 1.71
C SER A 413 -0.21 14.17 3.06
N VAL A 414 -0.34 15.49 3.22
CA VAL A 414 -0.87 16.12 4.45
C VAL A 414 -2.28 15.62 4.76
N GLN A 415 -3.16 15.53 3.76
CA GLN A 415 -4.52 15.03 3.98
C GLN A 415 -4.55 13.55 4.39
N ALA A 416 -3.76 12.70 3.72
CA ALA A 416 -3.67 11.27 4.05
C ALA A 416 -3.12 11.06 5.47
N THR A 417 -1.98 11.68 5.79
CA THR A 417 -1.36 11.60 7.11
C THR A 417 -2.24 12.19 8.22
N ALA A 418 -3.01 13.25 7.96
CA ALA A 418 -3.97 13.78 8.92
C ALA A 418 -5.12 12.80 9.20
N VAL A 419 -5.65 12.13 8.18
CA VAL A 419 -6.68 11.08 8.34
C VAL A 419 -6.12 9.88 9.11
N GLU A 420 -4.95 9.38 8.71
CA GLU A 420 -4.27 8.23 9.30
C GLU A 420 -3.89 8.44 10.78
N ILE A 421 -3.45 9.65 11.16
CA ILE A 421 -3.12 9.99 12.55
C ILE A 421 -4.37 10.23 13.41
N LEU A 422 -5.40 10.90 12.88
CA LEU A 422 -6.53 11.37 13.69
C LEU A 422 -7.68 10.38 13.83
N LEU A 423 -8.02 9.60 12.80
CA LEU A 423 -9.18 8.70 12.88
C LEU A 423 -9.02 7.58 13.94
N PRO A 424 -7.85 6.95 14.16
CA PRO A 424 -7.66 6.02 15.28
C PRO A 424 -7.85 6.67 16.66
N ALA A 425 -7.49 7.95 16.80
CA ALA A 425 -7.60 8.70 18.05
C ALA A 425 -9.05 9.15 18.33
N LEU A 426 -9.78 9.54 17.28
CA LEU A 426 -11.21 9.89 17.33
C LEU A 426 -12.07 8.65 17.56
N GLU A 427 -11.74 7.52 16.95
CA GLU A 427 -12.35 6.21 17.24
C GLU A 427 -12.16 5.83 18.71
N ARG A 428 -10.95 6.01 19.26
CA ARG A 428 -10.70 5.76 20.69
C ARG A 428 -11.55 6.67 21.58
N ALA A 429 -11.59 7.98 21.29
CA ALA A 429 -12.43 8.93 22.02
C ALA A 429 -13.93 8.59 21.93
N GLY A 430 -14.40 8.15 20.75
CA GLY A 430 -15.75 7.67 20.51
C GLY A 430 -16.09 6.41 21.31
N LYS A 431 -15.19 5.42 21.37
CA LYS A 431 -15.36 4.21 22.17
C LYS A 431 -15.32 4.49 23.68
N ASP A 432 -14.39 5.30 24.19
CA ASP A 432 -14.38 5.69 25.62
C ASP A 432 -15.65 6.49 26.00
N GLN A 433 -16.12 7.38 25.12
CA GLN A 433 -17.40 8.09 25.28
C GLN A 433 -18.60 7.12 25.28
N ALA A 434 -18.64 6.17 24.34
CA ALA A 434 -19.74 5.21 24.22
C ALA A 434 -19.76 4.21 25.39
N ALA A 435 -18.61 3.78 25.89
CA ALA A 435 -18.49 2.98 27.11
C ALA A 435 -19.10 3.72 28.31
N ALA A 436 -18.77 4.99 28.49
CA ALA A 436 -19.32 5.81 29.57
C ALA A 436 -20.83 6.09 29.41
N ALA A 437 -21.32 6.26 28.18
CA ALA A 437 -22.69 6.67 27.87
C ALA A 437 -23.69 5.50 27.80
N TYR A 438 -23.31 4.35 27.23
CA TYR A 438 -24.24 3.26 26.87
C TYR A 438 -23.89 1.90 27.47
N ALA A 439 -22.63 1.58 27.72
CA ALA A 439 -22.27 0.25 28.23
C ALA A 439 -22.79 0.01 29.66
N GLY A 440 -23.01 -1.26 29.99
CA GLY A 440 -23.57 -1.73 31.26
C GLY A 440 -24.64 -2.80 31.07
N ARG A 441 -25.12 -3.32 32.20
CA ARG A 441 -26.25 -4.24 32.26
C ARG A 441 -27.56 -3.44 32.31
N TYR A 442 -28.55 -3.88 31.55
CA TYR A 442 -29.90 -3.34 31.51
C TYR A 442 -30.86 -4.45 31.90
N THR A 443 -31.77 -4.19 32.84
CA THR A 443 -32.68 -5.20 33.39
C THR A 443 -34.14 -4.72 33.46
N ASP A 444 -35.05 -5.67 33.28
CA ASP A 444 -36.47 -5.57 33.58
C ASP A 444 -36.86 -6.81 34.41
N GLU A 445 -36.82 -6.66 35.73
CA GLU A 445 -37.15 -7.71 36.69
C GLU A 445 -38.58 -8.24 36.50
N ALA A 446 -39.52 -7.37 36.14
CA ALA A 446 -40.94 -7.73 36.01
C ALA A 446 -41.21 -8.65 34.83
N THR A 447 -40.35 -8.64 33.80
CA THR A 447 -40.41 -9.60 32.70
C THR A 447 -39.31 -10.67 32.74
N ASN A 448 -38.37 -10.62 33.69
CA ASN A 448 -37.13 -11.41 33.68
C ASN A 448 -36.36 -11.27 32.34
N SER A 449 -36.05 -10.02 32.00
CA SER A 449 -35.29 -9.66 30.79
C SER A 449 -34.02 -8.90 31.15
N THR A 450 -32.92 -9.21 30.48
CA THR A 450 -31.58 -8.68 30.72
C THR A 450 -30.81 -8.50 29.41
N ILE A 451 -30.15 -7.36 29.24
CA ILE A 451 -29.21 -7.11 28.14
C ILE A 451 -27.89 -6.61 28.72
N LEU A 452 -26.77 -7.26 28.38
CA LEU A 452 -25.43 -6.77 28.69
C LEU A 452 -24.84 -6.10 27.44
N LEU A 453 -24.55 -4.80 27.57
CA LEU A 453 -23.89 -4.01 26.54
C LEU A 453 -22.46 -3.69 26.92
N GLU A 454 -21.53 -3.97 26.02
CA GLU A 454 -20.09 -3.79 26.24
C GLU A 454 -19.48 -2.91 25.15
N VAL A 455 -18.56 -2.04 25.58
CA VAL A 455 -17.61 -1.32 24.72
C VAL A 455 -16.30 -1.34 25.48
N ASP A 456 -15.38 -2.20 25.06
CA ASP A 456 -14.02 -2.27 25.63
C ASP A 456 -13.01 -1.80 24.57
N PRO A 457 -12.58 -0.53 24.57
CA PRO A 457 -11.64 -0.02 23.58
C PRO A 457 -10.21 -0.61 23.67
N ASP A 458 -9.94 -1.45 24.66
CA ASP A 458 -8.68 -2.17 24.85
C ASP A 458 -8.80 -3.68 24.54
N ARG A 459 -10.01 -4.23 24.38
CA ARG A 459 -10.27 -5.67 24.14
C ARG A 459 -11.31 -6.00 23.05
N ASP A 460 -12.01 -5.00 22.53
CA ASP A 460 -13.05 -5.14 21.51
C ASP A 460 -12.84 -4.09 20.42
N ASP A 461 -12.16 -4.50 19.36
CA ASP A 461 -11.74 -3.66 18.24
C ASP A 461 -12.84 -3.43 17.19
N GLY A 462 -13.79 -4.36 17.03
CA GLY A 462 -14.90 -4.29 16.07
C GLY A 462 -15.88 -3.10 16.24
N PRO A 463 -16.75 -2.84 15.23
CA PRO A 463 -17.58 -1.64 15.15
C PRO A 463 -18.81 -1.68 16.08
N GLY A 464 -19.15 -0.53 16.66
CA GLY A 464 -20.37 -0.34 17.46
C GLY A 464 -20.31 -0.94 18.86
N ILE A 465 -21.48 -1.03 19.52
CA ILE A 465 -21.62 -1.58 20.87
C ILE A 465 -21.87 -3.09 20.79
N ARG A 466 -21.14 -3.90 21.56
CA ARG A 466 -21.35 -5.34 21.63
C ARG A 466 -22.52 -5.69 22.53
N GLY A 467 -23.44 -6.53 22.04
CA GLY A 467 -24.38 -7.26 22.90
C GLY A 467 -23.82 -8.64 23.21
N SER A 468 -23.41 -8.90 24.45
CA SER A 468 -22.83 -10.18 24.88
C SER A 468 -23.81 -11.07 25.66
N GLU A 469 -24.89 -10.48 26.18
CA GLU A 469 -26.01 -11.18 26.79
C GLU A 469 -27.31 -10.52 26.30
N VAL A 470 -28.25 -11.29 25.77
CA VAL A 470 -29.60 -10.82 25.44
C VAL A 470 -30.58 -11.91 25.88
N VAL A 471 -31.06 -11.82 27.12
CA VAL A 471 -32.08 -12.71 27.67
C VAL A 471 -33.37 -11.92 27.72
N ILE A 472 -34.44 -12.39 27.09
CA ILE A 472 -35.75 -11.72 27.12
C ILE A 472 -36.77 -12.72 27.62
N ARG A 473 -37.42 -12.43 28.75
CA ARG A 473 -38.37 -13.35 29.41
C ARG A 473 -37.78 -14.73 29.70
N GLY A 474 -36.54 -14.74 30.21
CA GLY A 474 -35.76 -15.96 30.45
C GLY A 474 -35.24 -16.67 29.19
N PHE A 475 -35.53 -16.16 27.99
CA PHE A 475 -35.13 -16.76 26.72
C PHE A 475 -33.86 -16.10 26.16
N ASP A 476 -32.79 -16.87 26.00
CA ASP A 476 -31.52 -16.44 25.39
C ASP A 476 -31.70 -16.19 23.88
N VAL A 477 -31.82 -14.92 23.48
CA VAL A 477 -32.03 -14.49 22.10
C VAL A 477 -30.77 -14.67 21.25
N LEU A 478 -29.57 -14.60 21.81
CA LEU A 478 -28.32 -14.77 21.04
C LEU A 478 -28.16 -16.22 20.61
N LYS A 479 -28.25 -17.16 21.55
CA LYS A 479 -28.10 -18.60 21.31
C LYS A 479 -29.22 -19.17 20.43
N ASN A 480 -30.41 -18.59 20.50
CA ASN A 480 -31.57 -19.02 19.73
C ASN A 480 -31.89 -18.12 18.52
N TYR A 481 -31.02 -17.16 18.17
CA TYR A 481 -31.26 -16.25 17.04
C TYR A 481 -31.65 -16.96 15.72
N PRO A 482 -31.06 -18.12 15.34
CA PRO A 482 -31.47 -18.87 14.16
C PRO A 482 -32.95 -19.27 14.13
N LEU A 483 -33.65 -19.36 15.27
CA LEU A 483 -35.09 -19.65 15.29
C LEU A 483 -35.94 -18.50 14.71
N TYR A 484 -35.47 -17.26 14.79
CA TYR A 484 -36.13 -16.12 14.15
C TYR A 484 -35.78 -16.04 12.66
N ASP A 485 -34.53 -16.30 12.28
CA ASP A 485 -34.07 -16.24 10.88
C ASP A 485 -34.48 -17.46 10.03
N ASN A 486 -34.84 -18.59 10.64
CA ASN A 486 -35.37 -19.75 9.92
C ASN A 486 -36.69 -19.44 9.18
N LEU A 487 -37.42 -18.39 9.59
CA LEU A 487 -38.58 -17.86 8.84
C LEU A 487 -38.21 -17.31 7.46
N ASN A 488 -36.94 -16.94 7.23
CA ASN A 488 -36.40 -16.57 5.92
C ASN A 488 -35.92 -17.77 5.09
N GLY A 489 -35.98 -18.99 5.63
CA GLY A 489 -35.53 -20.22 4.96
C GLY A 489 -34.02 -20.35 4.76
N ARG A 490 -33.20 -19.60 5.52
CA ARG A 490 -31.75 -19.46 5.31
C ARG A 490 -30.85 -20.18 6.32
N ALA A 491 -31.38 -20.62 7.46
CA ALA A 491 -30.59 -21.12 8.58
C ALA A 491 -30.85 -22.61 8.86
N PRO A 492 -29.85 -23.53 8.75
CA PRO A 492 -29.95 -24.84 9.38
C PRO A 492 -29.98 -24.68 10.91
N SER A 493 -30.58 -25.64 11.61
CA SER A 493 -30.83 -25.58 13.06
C SER A 493 -29.59 -25.61 13.97
N THR A 494 -28.38 -25.47 13.42
CA THR A 494 -27.09 -25.56 14.12
C THR A 494 -26.08 -24.54 13.57
N MET A 495 -26.33 -23.25 13.80
CA MET A 495 -25.33 -22.18 13.65
C MET A 495 -24.68 -21.92 15.02
N PRO A 496 -23.36 -22.15 15.23
CA PRO A 496 -22.77 -22.16 16.57
C PRO A 496 -22.39 -20.78 17.15
N LEU A 497 -22.40 -19.72 16.35
CA LEU A 497 -22.01 -18.38 16.77
C LEU A 497 -22.87 -17.29 16.12
N VAL A 498 -23.32 -16.34 16.93
CA VAL A 498 -24.05 -15.14 16.51
C VAL A 498 -23.46 -13.95 17.27
N ARG A 499 -23.15 -12.87 16.56
CA ARG A 499 -22.48 -11.68 17.10
C ARG A 499 -23.34 -10.44 16.85
N LEU A 500 -23.64 -9.72 17.94
CA LEU A 500 -24.54 -8.58 17.97
C LEU A 500 -23.73 -7.28 18.08
N ARG A 501 -23.82 -6.40 17.07
CA ARG A 501 -23.26 -5.05 17.10
C ARG A 501 -24.38 -4.01 16.97
N MET A 502 -24.60 -3.19 18.01
CA MET A 502 -25.53 -2.05 17.95
C MET A 502 -24.83 -0.83 17.37
N GLN A 503 -25.49 -0.13 16.45
CA GLN A 503 -25.01 1.08 15.78
C GLN A 503 -26.13 2.15 15.78
N PRO A 504 -25.80 3.46 15.86
CA PRO A 504 -26.77 4.54 15.72
C PRO A 504 -27.57 4.42 14.41
N THR A 505 -28.87 4.75 14.43
CA THR A 505 -29.60 4.98 13.18
C THR A 505 -29.48 6.47 12.81
N GLU A 506 -28.65 6.78 11.81
CA GLU A 506 -28.33 8.18 11.46
C GLU A 506 -29.57 9.05 11.25
N GLY A 507 -29.56 10.23 11.88
CA GLY A 507 -30.65 11.20 11.78
C GLY A 507 -31.96 10.83 12.48
N LEU A 508 -32.07 9.66 13.13
CA LEU A 508 -33.29 9.22 13.83
C LEU A 508 -33.18 9.35 15.36
N SER A 509 -33.16 10.59 15.85
CA SER A 509 -33.29 10.93 17.27
C SER A 509 -34.38 11.98 17.50
N THR A 510 -34.92 12.03 18.71
CA THR A 510 -35.91 13.03 19.12
C THR A 510 -35.80 13.31 20.62
N GLY A 511 -35.36 14.53 20.97
CA GLY A 511 -35.07 14.92 22.35
C GLY A 511 -34.16 13.93 23.07
N LYS A 512 -34.71 13.23 24.07
CA LYS A 512 -34.02 12.22 24.89
C LYS A 512 -34.05 10.79 24.32
N ARG A 513 -34.56 10.57 23.11
CA ARG A 513 -34.69 9.22 22.51
C ARG A 513 -33.86 9.11 21.24
N GLN A 514 -33.13 8.00 21.10
CA GLN A 514 -32.27 7.72 19.94
C GLN A 514 -32.60 6.34 19.37
N SER A 515 -32.88 6.26 18.06
CA SER A 515 -32.99 4.99 17.35
C SER A 515 -31.61 4.39 17.13
N TRP A 516 -31.49 3.11 17.40
CA TRP A 516 -30.32 2.29 17.09
C TRP A 516 -30.76 1.04 16.32
N ARG A 517 -29.86 0.49 15.51
CA ARG A 517 -30.03 -0.78 14.81
C ARG A 517 -28.96 -1.78 15.23
N VAL A 518 -29.30 -3.05 15.11
CA VAL A 518 -28.39 -4.18 15.34
C VAL A 518 -27.97 -4.79 14.01
N VAL A 519 -26.67 -4.90 13.82
CA VAL A 519 -26.08 -5.84 12.86
C VAL A 519 -25.99 -7.21 13.54
N TRP A 520 -26.58 -8.21 12.89
CA TRP A 520 -26.54 -9.61 13.29
C TRP A 520 -25.55 -10.40 12.42
N ASN A 521 -24.30 -10.54 12.87
CA ASN A 521 -23.31 -11.36 12.19
C ASN A 521 -23.43 -12.83 12.63
N VAL A 522 -24.05 -13.66 11.79
CA VAL A 522 -24.17 -15.11 11.98
C VAL A 522 -22.94 -15.81 11.39
N GLY A 523 -22.34 -16.71 12.16
CA GLY A 523 -21.13 -17.44 11.79
C GLY A 523 -19.83 -16.82 12.31
N SER A 524 -18.75 -17.58 12.21
CA SER A 524 -17.39 -17.15 12.55
C SER A 524 -16.78 -16.23 11.49
N ALA A 525 -15.61 -15.66 11.78
CA ALA A 525 -14.88 -14.80 10.86
C ALA A 525 -14.52 -15.53 9.55
N GLU A 526 -14.06 -16.77 9.69
CA GLU A 526 -13.66 -17.66 8.61
C GLU A 526 -14.87 -18.06 7.75
N GLN A 527 -16.03 -18.27 8.37
CA GLN A 527 -17.27 -18.58 7.63
C GLN A 527 -17.78 -17.40 6.81
N VAL A 528 -17.63 -16.17 7.32
CA VAL A 528 -17.91 -14.95 6.55
C VAL A 528 -16.90 -14.78 5.42
N ALA A 529 -15.60 -14.88 5.71
CA ALA A 529 -14.54 -14.74 4.70
C ALA A 529 -14.65 -15.80 3.58
N ALA A 530 -14.96 -17.06 3.92
CA ALA A 530 -15.14 -18.14 2.95
C ALA A 530 -16.40 -17.96 2.08
N ARG A 531 -17.50 -17.42 2.64
CA ARG A 531 -18.70 -17.06 1.88
C ARG A 531 -18.40 -15.91 0.91
N ASP A 532 -17.64 -14.91 1.35
CA ASP A 532 -17.36 -13.73 0.52
C ASP A 532 -16.34 -14.07 -0.59
N ALA A 533 -15.34 -14.92 -0.28
CA ALA A 533 -14.41 -15.50 -1.26
C ALA A 533 -15.06 -16.49 -2.26
N ALA A 534 -16.30 -16.92 -2.03
CA ALA A 534 -17.05 -17.74 -3.00
C ALA A 534 -17.61 -16.92 -4.19
N PHE A 535 -17.36 -15.61 -4.23
CA PHE A 535 -17.82 -14.70 -5.27
C PHE A 535 -16.68 -13.83 -5.82
N PRO A 536 -16.74 -13.39 -7.09
CA PRO A 536 -15.74 -12.50 -7.68
C PRO A 536 -15.89 -11.02 -7.25
N TRP A 537 -16.86 -10.71 -6.38
CA TRP A 537 -17.14 -9.36 -5.89
C TRP A 537 -16.59 -9.21 -4.46
N ALA A 538 -15.74 -8.20 -4.23
CA ALA A 538 -15.23 -7.90 -2.90
C ALA A 538 -16.38 -7.61 -1.92
N GLU A 539 -16.25 -8.10 -0.68
CA GLU A 539 -17.24 -7.91 0.40
C GLU A 539 -18.69 -8.35 0.03
N ASN A 540 -18.89 -9.28 -0.91
CA ASN A 540 -20.22 -9.62 -1.43
C ASN A 540 -21.25 -10.01 -0.36
N GLY A 541 -20.81 -10.60 0.75
CA GLY A 541 -21.68 -10.96 1.87
C GLY A 541 -21.90 -9.86 2.91
N CYS A 542 -21.33 -8.66 2.71
CA CYS A 542 -21.62 -7.46 3.49
C CYS A 542 -22.97 -6.85 3.08
N ILE A 543 -24.04 -7.61 3.32
CA ILE A 543 -25.41 -7.32 2.86
C ILE A 543 -26.28 -6.57 3.90
N THR A 544 -25.69 -5.78 4.81
CA THR A 544 -26.44 -5.07 5.87
C THR A 544 -27.56 -4.19 5.33
N TRP A 545 -27.30 -3.49 4.22
CA TRP A 545 -28.27 -2.68 3.49
C TRP A 545 -29.52 -3.48 3.07
N ALA A 546 -29.39 -4.79 2.87
CA ALA A 546 -30.46 -5.70 2.49
C ALA A 546 -31.00 -6.54 3.66
N SER A 547 -30.33 -6.62 4.82
CA SER A 547 -30.73 -7.43 5.97
C SER A 547 -31.39 -6.63 7.11
N THR A 548 -31.11 -5.31 7.19
CA THR A 548 -31.76 -4.40 8.17
C THR A 548 -33.29 -4.40 7.98
N ASP A 549 -34.03 -4.26 9.07
CA ASP A 549 -35.51 -4.21 9.14
C ASP A 549 -36.26 -5.47 8.64
N ARG A 550 -35.55 -6.57 8.31
CA ARG A 550 -36.17 -7.78 7.69
C ARG A 550 -37.05 -8.61 8.62
N LEU A 551 -36.60 -8.85 9.84
CA LEU A 551 -37.34 -9.64 10.83
C LEU A 551 -38.23 -8.71 11.63
N VAL A 552 -39.55 -8.80 11.46
CA VAL A 552 -40.53 -7.94 12.13
C VAL A 552 -41.57 -8.74 12.91
N TYR A 553 -41.96 -8.23 14.08
CA TYR A 553 -43.08 -8.74 14.88
C TYR A 553 -43.92 -7.55 15.39
N GLY A 554 -45.24 -7.61 15.19
CA GLY A 554 -46.14 -6.50 15.57
C GLY A 554 -45.79 -5.15 14.91
N LEU A 555 -45.28 -5.17 13.67
CA LEU A 555 -44.73 -4.00 12.95
C LEU A 555 -43.53 -3.32 13.66
N GLN A 556 -42.81 -4.04 14.51
CA GLN A 556 -41.51 -3.62 15.06
C GLN A 556 -40.42 -4.59 14.64
N ALA A 557 -39.30 -4.07 14.15
CA ALA A 557 -38.17 -4.89 13.72
C ALA A 557 -37.35 -5.44 14.90
N LEU A 558 -36.89 -6.68 14.79
CA LEU A 558 -36.10 -7.39 15.81
C LEU A 558 -34.65 -6.86 15.90
N ASP A 559 -34.21 -6.05 14.94
CA ASP A 559 -32.95 -5.32 14.98
C ASP A 559 -33.07 -3.91 15.58
N ARG A 560 -34.29 -3.44 15.88
CA ARG A 560 -34.55 -2.07 16.34
C ARG A 560 -34.49 -1.93 17.85
N PHE A 561 -33.72 -0.96 18.30
CA PHE A 561 -33.62 -0.57 19.70
C PHE A 561 -33.79 0.95 19.86
N ILE A 562 -34.22 1.40 21.04
CA ILE A 562 -34.30 2.83 21.37
C ILE A 562 -33.67 3.09 22.74
N PHE A 563 -32.57 3.83 22.77
CA PHE A 563 -32.02 4.35 24.03
C PHE A 563 -32.79 5.59 24.47
N ASN A 564 -33.10 5.65 25.77
CA ASN A 564 -33.52 6.86 26.46
C ASN A 564 -32.29 7.42 27.18
N VAL A 565 -31.85 8.62 26.80
CA VAL A 565 -30.60 9.25 27.25
C VAL A 565 -30.85 10.59 27.95
N GLU A 566 -30.09 10.87 28.99
CA GLU A 566 -30.08 12.15 29.71
C GLU A 566 -28.79 12.93 29.39
N PRO A 567 -28.86 14.24 29.08
CA PRO A 567 -27.65 15.05 28.90
C PRO A 567 -26.95 15.31 30.24
N ARG A 568 -25.63 15.15 30.24
CA ARG A 568 -24.72 15.53 31.32
C ARG A 568 -24.33 17.01 31.17
N SER A 569 -23.87 17.63 32.26
CA SER A 569 -23.46 19.04 32.29
C SER A 569 -22.25 19.40 31.42
N ASN A 570 -21.59 18.41 30.82
CA ASN A 570 -20.43 18.57 29.93
C ASN A 570 -20.74 18.18 28.46
N GLY A 571 -22.01 18.23 28.04
CA GLY A 571 -22.43 17.93 26.65
C GLY A 571 -22.48 16.44 26.29
N MET A 572 -21.83 15.57 27.06
CA MET A 572 -22.03 14.11 26.98
C MET A 572 -23.49 13.72 27.30
N ILE A 573 -23.86 12.49 26.96
CA ILE A 573 -25.15 11.87 27.29
C ILE A 573 -24.96 10.59 28.11
N ASP A 574 -26.03 10.16 28.78
CA ASP A 574 -26.06 8.99 29.65
C ASP A 574 -27.35 8.19 29.45
N ALA A 575 -27.24 6.95 28.96
CA ALA A 575 -28.39 6.07 28.81
C ALA A 575 -28.96 5.69 30.19
N GLN A 576 -30.29 5.86 30.34
CA GLN A 576 -31.03 5.51 31.54
C GLN A 576 -31.85 4.22 31.34
N SER A 577 -32.34 3.97 30.13
CA SER A 577 -33.09 2.76 29.77
C SER A 577 -33.01 2.46 28.28
N LEU A 578 -33.17 1.18 27.94
CA LEU A 578 -33.15 0.61 26.60
C LEU A 578 -34.52 -0.03 26.32
N GLU A 579 -35.20 0.44 25.29
CA GLU A 579 -36.43 -0.17 24.78
C GLU A 579 -36.08 -1.13 23.65
N PHE A 580 -36.69 -2.33 23.68
CA PHE A 580 -36.64 -3.31 22.59
C PHE A 580 -38.06 -3.54 22.05
N PRO A 581 -38.52 -2.72 21.08
CA PRO A 581 -39.95 -2.62 20.75
C PRO A 581 -40.58 -3.93 20.24
N ALA A 582 -39.84 -4.77 19.51
CA ALA A 582 -40.34 -6.06 19.01
C ALA A 582 -40.73 -7.03 20.13
N PHE A 583 -40.04 -7.00 21.27
CA PHE A 583 -40.32 -7.83 22.45
C PHE A 583 -41.21 -7.13 23.49
N GLN A 584 -41.56 -5.86 23.25
CA GLN A 584 -42.37 -5.00 24.12
C GLN A 584 -41.81 -4.90 25.55
N VAL A 585 -40.49 -4.82 25.68
CA VAL A 585 -39.78 -4.65 26.97
C VAL A 585 -39.02 -3.32 27.01
N LYS A 586 -38.90 -2.76 28.22
CA LYS A 586 -38.11 -1.57 28.52
C LYS A 586 -37.21 -1.86 29.72
N LEU A 587 -35.94 -2.08 29.44
CA LEU A 587 -34.95 -2.44 30.43
C LEU A 587 -34.30 -1.16 30.99
N ASN A 588 -34.23 -1.02 32.30
CA ASN A 588 -33.56 0.11 32.95
C ASN A 588 -32.06 -0.23 33.08
N ARG A 589 -31.19 0.76 32.89
CA ARG A 589 -29.75 0.55 33.10
C ARG A 589 -29.48 0.39 34.59
N GLU A 590 -28.76 -0.64 34.96
CA GLU A 590 -28.38 -0.86 36.35
C GLU A 590 -27.50 0.29 36.86
N LYS A 591 -27.78 0.75 38.07
CA LYS A 591 -26.94 1.74 38.74
C LYS A 591 -25.62 1.10 39.08
N ALA A 592 -24.58 1.41 38.28
CA ALA A 592 -23.24 0.87 38.44
C ALA A 592 -22.80 0.92 39.92
N CYS A 593 -22.63 -0.26 40.52
CA CYS A 593 -22.16 -0.38 41.90
C CYS A 593 -20.84 0.37 42.04
N LYS A 594 -20.71 1.25 43.03
CA LYS A 594 -19.53 2.10 43.25
C LYS A 594 -18.36 1.29 43.80
N VAL A 595 -17.80 0.40 42.98
CA VAL A 595 -16.50 -0.22 43.21
C VAL A 595 -15.47 0.90 43.30
N ARG A 596 -14.95 1.14 44.51
CA ARG A 596 -13.83 2.07 44.72
C ARG A 596 -12.60 1.52 44.01
N ARG A 597 -12.32 1.99 42.78
CA ARG A 597 -11.03 1.76 42.13
C ARG A 597 -9.91 2.23 43.07
N ALA A 598 -9.15 1.29 43.60
CA ALA A 598 -7.96 1.57 44.40
C ALA A 598 -6.91 2.23 43.48
N SER A 599 -6.77 3.55 43.59
CA SER A 599 -5.79 4.29 42.79
C SER A 599 -4.39 4.05 43.35
N HIS A 600 -3.61 3.21 42.66
CA HIS A 600 -2.18 3.05 42.91
C HIS A 600 -1.43 4.35 42.55
N ARG A 601 -1.47 5.33 43.46
CA ARG A 601 -0.61 6.51 43.41
C ARG A 601 0.82 6.08 43.73
N PHE A 602 1.69 6.08 42.72
CA PHE A 602 3.13 6.15 42.98
C PHE A 602 3.43 7.52 43.61
N LEU A 603 3.63 7.54 44.93
CA LEU A 603 4.00 8.75 45.67
C LEU A 603 5.49 9.03 45.49
N ALA A 604 5.81 10.15 44.84
CA ALA A 604 7.16 10.68 44.86
C ALA A 604 7.52 11.16 46.28
N GLN A 605 8.71 10.79 46.77
CA GLN A 605 9.31 11.36 47.96
C GLN A 605 10.76 11.79 47.68
N HIS A 606 11.02 13.09 47.82
CA HIS A 606 12.35 13.69 47.82
C HIS A 606 12.96 13.65 49.25
N PRO A 607 14.27 13.96 49.45
CA PRO A 607 15.09 13.13 50.30
C PRO A 607 15.52 13.79 51.61
N ILE A 608 15.87 12.94 52.58
CA ILE A 608 16.80 13.28 53.67
C ILE A 608 18.03 12.34 53.57
N ALA A 609 19.14 12.77 54.19
CA ALA A 609 20.51 12.36 53.87
C ALA A 609 21.20 11.56 54.99
N ALA A 610 22.52 11.37 54.80
CA ALA A 610 23.56 11.14 55.82
C ALA A 610 24.09 9.71 56.11
N ARG A 611 25.33 9.49 55.62
CA ARG A 611 26.54 8.99 56.34
C ARG A 611 26.94 7.49 56.32
N ARG A 612 28.24 7.30 55.98
CA ARG A 612 29.16 6.16 56.28
C ARG A 612 28.84 4.82 55.55
N ALA A 613 29.76 3.91 55.22
CA ALA A 613 31.25 3.86 55.18
C ALA A 613 31.69 2.53 54.48
N SER A 614 32.91 2.25 54.00
CA SER A 614 34.09 3.04 53.56
C SER A 614 35.21 2.10 53.00
N TRP A 615 35.88 2.48 51.88
CA TRP A 615 37.18 1.94 51.38
C TRP A 615 37.16 0.47 50.87
N LEU A 616 37.97 -0.03 49.91
CA LEU A 616 39.10 0.41 49.04
C LEU A 616 38.79 0.05 47.53
N LEU A 617 39.62 0.15 46.47
CA LEU A 617 41.04 0.52 46.19
C LEU A 617 41.05 1.70 45.13
N GLY A 618 41.87 1.95 44.09
CA GLY A 618 43.04 1.31 43.41
C GLY A 618 42.70 0.58 42.08
N ILE A 619 43.46 0.60 40.97
CA ILE A 619 44.72 1.27 40.54
C ILE A 619 44.58 1.56 39.01
N SER A 620 44.51 2.82 38.53
CA SER A 620 45.59 3.70 37.97
C SER A 620 45.96 3.52 36.48
N ASN A 621 46.03 4.62 35.71
CA ASN A 621 47.30 5.14 35.13
C ASN A 621 47.18 6.48 34.36
N ASN A 622 48.22 7.33 34.47
CA ASN A 622 48.43 8.60 33.75
C ASN A 622 49.87 9.14 33.98
N PRO A 623 50.59 9.67 32.96
CA PRO A 623 51.67 10.66 33.11
C PRO A 623 51.47 11.91 32.22
N ASN A 624 51.52 13.17 32.74
CA ASN A 624 52.72 14.02 32.92
C ASN A 624 53.40 14.50 31.59
N LEU A 625 53.81 15.75 31.34
CA LEU A 625 54.07 17.01 32.10
C LEU A 625 53.97 18.26 31.16
N PRO A 626 54.05 19.54 31.65
CA PRO A 626 53.86 20.77 30.85
C PRO A 626 55.15 21.63 30.61
N LEU A 627 55.10 22.63 29.70
CA LEU A 627 55.64 24.02 29.93
C LEU A 627 55.53 25.04 28.75
N THR A 628 55.68 26.33 29.09
CA THR A 628 55.94 27.55 28.26
C THR A 628 54.80 28.23 27.45
N ALA A 629 54.99 29.55 27.21
CA ALA A 629 54.01 30.54 26.70
C ALA A 629 54.64 31.40 25.55
N PRO A 630 53.95 32.42 24.98
CA PRO A 630 53.92 33.77 25.58
C PRO A 630 52.61 34.58 25.37
N SER A 631 52.57 35.83 25.84
CA SER A 631 51.36 36.70 25.85
C SER A 631 51.65 38.21 25.78
N SER A 632 51.00 38.93 24.86
CA SER A 632 50.64 40.38 24.90
C SER A 632 49.87 40.73 23.60
N SER A 633 48.73 41.44 23.52
CA SER A 633 48.06 42.53 24.26
C SER A 633 48.42 43.95 23.78
N GLU A 634 47.47 44.65 23.13
CA GLU A 634 47.08 46.03 23.50
C GLU A 634 45.88 46.61 22.72
N HIS A 635 45.37 47.77 23.19
CA HIS A 635 44.33 48.67 22.61
C HIS A 635 42.89 48.11 22.44
N GLY A 636 41.80 48.82 22.78
CA GLY A 636 41.64 49.98 23.66
C GLY A 636 40.41 50.89 23.37
N ILE A 637 39.61 51.21 24.40
CA ILE A 637 38.68 52.38 24.49
C ILE A 637 37.41 52.25 23.60
N ARG A 638 36.17 52.71 23.92
CA ARG A 638 35.69 53.75 24.85
C ARG A 638 34.64 53.30 25.90
N ALA A 639 33.53 54.03 26.09
CA ALA A 639 32.82 54.10 27.39
C ALA A 639 31.37 54.66 27.33
N LEU A 640 30.71 54.71 28.51
CA LEU A 640 29.41 55.31 28.89
C LEU A 640 28.15 54.44 28.59
N GLY A 641 27.17 54.27 29.51
CA GLY A 641 27.14 54.65 30.92
C GLY A 641 25.86 54.22 31.70
N ALA A 642 26.05 53.80 32.96
CA ALA A 642 25.34 54.19 34.20
C ALA A 642 23.92 54.85 34.14
N LYS A 643 22.98 54.70 35.09
CA LYS A 643 22.86 54.09 36.46
C LYS A 643 21.36 54.24 36.90
N SER A 644 20.76 53.66 37.95
CA SER A 644 21.00 52.47 38.82
C SER A 644 19.92 52.40 39.93
N ARG A 645 19.88 51.28 40.70
CA ARG A 645 19.23 51.07 42.04
C ARG A 645 17.73 50.74 42.03
N LEU A 646 17.21 49.78 42.82
CA LEU A 646 17.40 49.34 44.23
C LEU A 646 16.62 50.19 45.27
N GLY A 647 15.71 49.53 45.99
CA GLY A 647 14.97 50.04 47.16
C GLY A 647 13.93 49.01 47.65
N ALA A 648 13.68 48.92 48.96
CA ALA A 648 12.80 47.89 49.55
C ALA A 648 12.07 48.39 50.82
N LEU A 649 11.18 47.53 51.34
CA LEU A 649 10.58 47.51 52.70
C LEU A 649 9.43 48.51 53.07
N SER A 650 8.21 47.94 53.07
CA SER A 650 7.35 47.80 54.28
C SER A 650 6.35 48.91 54.71
N VAL A 651 5.47 48.47 55.64
CA VAL A 651 4.57 49.20 56.57
C VAL A 651 3.10 49.46 56.13
N LYS A 652 2.18 49.27 57.10
CA LYS A 652 0.69 49.46 57.10
C LYS A 652 0.33 50.88 57.66
N PRO A 653 -0.92 51.32 58.00
CA PRO A 653 -2.24 50.65 58.07
C PRO A 653 -3.50 51.49 57.63
N ARG A 654 -4.71 50.88 57.79
CA ARG A 654 -6.03 51.42 58.26
C ARG A 654 -6.58 52.81 57.77
N ALA A 655 -7.90 53.03 57.58
CA ALA A 655 -9.09 52.20 57.78
C ALA A 655 -10.43 52.76 57.20
N THR A 656 -11.41 51.85 57.06
CA THR A 656 -12.90 51.96 57.26
C THR A 656 -13.81 52.88 56.44
N SER A 657 -14.71 52.21 55.71
CA SER A 657 -16.18 52.21 55.96
C SER A 657 -16.68 50.74 55.92
N ILE A 658 -17.81 50.24 56.46
CA ILE A 658 -19.02 50.76 57.16
C ILE A 658 -20.10 51.29 56.18
N THR A 659 -21.26 50.66 55.95
CA THR A 659 -21.98 49.49 56.53
C THR A 659 -22.80 48.76 55.41
N LYS A 660 -23.73 47.79 55.55
CA LYS A 660 -24.56 47.24 56.65
C LYS A 660 -25.05 45.80 56.31
N ILE A 661 -25.06 44.89 57.30
CA ILE A 661 -26.18 44.02 57.76
C ILE A 661 -27.17 43.53 56.69
N ASP A 662 -27.39 42.22 56.46
CA ASP A 662 -26.91 40.99 57.14
C ASP A 662 -26.80 39.82 56.10
N GLY A 663 -26.66 38.52 56.37
CA GLY A 663 -26.61 37.67 57.58
C GLY A 663 -27.03 36.22 57.20
N GLY A 664 -26.67 35.13 57.89
CA GLY A 664 -25.77 34.97 59.04
C GLY A 664 -25.02 33.61 59.02
N PHE A 665 -24.01 33.49 59.90
CA PHE A 665 -23.03 32.40 60.07
C PHE A 665 -23.50 31.36 61.14
N SER A 666 -22.87 30.21 61.47
CA SER A 666 -21.81 29.35 60.88
C SER A 666 -21.63 28.05 61.71
N LEU A 667 -20.66 27.20 61.32
CA LEU A 667 -19.90 26.20 62.09
C LEU A 667 -20.00 26.21 63.64
N GLY A 668 -20.08 25.01 64.23
CA GLY A 668 -19.88 24.71 65.66
C GLY A 668 -19.28 23.30 65.86
N TYR A 669 -18.68 23.02 67.03
CA TYR A 669 -17.80 21.85 67.28
C TYR A 669 -18.28 21.01 68.48
N ALA A 670 -18.16 19.68 68.37
CA ALA A 670 -18.15 18.64 69.43
C ALA A 670 -19.35 18.50 70.43
N GLY A 671 -19.68 17.25 70.77
CA GLY A 671 -20.62 16.88 71.85
C GLY A 671 -21.12 15.43 71.73
N GLN A 672 -21.02 14.63 72.81
CA GLN A 672 -21.34 13.19 72.84
C GLN A 672 -22.83 12.86 73.09
N GLU A 673 -23.22 11.67 72.60
CA GLU A 673 -24.17 10.70 73.19
C GLU A 673 -25.65 11.08 73.46
N ALA A 674 -26.53 10.43 72.69
CA ALA A 674 -27.83 9.91 73.13
C ALA A 674 -28.14 8.59 72.38
N TRP A 675 -29.05 7.77 72.91
CA TRP A 675 -29.27 6.35 72.51
C TRP A 675 -30.70 6.09 72.00
N ARG A 676 -30.88 5.04 71.16
CA ARG A 676 -32.15 4.35 70.78
C ARG A 676 -33.11 5.13 69.85
N GLU A 677 -33.96 4.50 69.01
CA GLU A 677 -34.07 3.10 68.55
C GLU A 677 -34.87 2.98 67.22
N ARG A 678 -34.60 1.90 66.47
CA ARG A 678 -35.46 1.12 65.54
C ARG A 678 -36.43 1.78 64.54
N GLY A 679 -36.34 1.31 63.29
CA GLY A 679 -37.36 1.43 62.24
C GLY A 679 -36.85 0.82 60.93
N GLU A 680 -37.30 -0.39 60.58
CA GLU A 680 -36.69 -1.22 59.52
C GLU A 680 -37.29 -0.97 58.12
N GLY A 681 -36.46 -1.13 57.08
CA GLY A 681 -36.85 -1.08 55.67
C GLY A 681 -35.66 -1.50 54.79
N GLN A 682 -35.76 -2.65 54.13
CA GLN A 682 -34.61 -3.33 53.53
C GLN A 682 -34.08 -2.65 52.25
N THR A 683 -32.76 -2.69 52.07
CA THR A 683 -32.08 -2.54 50.78
C THR A 683 -31.25 -3.80 50.52
N PRO A 684 -31.24 -4.38 49.30
CA PRO A 684 -30.55 -5.63 49.03
C PRO A 684 -29.02 -5.49 49.12
N GLU A 685 -28.38 -6.44 49.79
CA GLU A 685 -26.92 -6.54 49.87
C GLU A 685 -26.35 -7.28 48.65
N CYS A 686 -25.18 -6.86 48.17
CA CYS A 686 -24.45 -7.59 47.13
C CYS A 686 -23.65 -8.75 47.76
N PRO A 687 -23.70 -9.98 47.22
CA PRO A 687 -22.93 -11.09 47.74
C PRO A 687 -21.42 -10.90 47.49
N THR A 688 -20.61 -11.03 48.53
CA THR A 688 -19.15 -10.85 48.47
C THR A 688 -18.37 -12.10 48.90
N GLU A 689 -18.25 -13.09 48.00
CA GLU A 689 -17.25 -14.15 48.15
C GLU A 689 -16.50 -14.41 46.83
N TYR A 690 -15.20 -14.11 46.82
CA TYR A 690 -14.19 -14.71 45.95
C TYR A 690 -12.86 -14.71 46.71
N GLN A 691 -12.58 -15.78 47.44
CA GLN A 691 -11.24 -16.01 48.00
C GLN A 691 -10.30 -16.55 46.93
N VAL A 692 -9.06 -16.08 46.95
CA VAL A 692 -7.97 -16.57 46.10
C VAL A 692 -7.31 -17.77 46.77
N PHE A 693 -7.17 -18.89 46.05
CA PHE A 693 -6.25 -19.97 46.40
C PHE A 693 -5.23 -20.19 45.29
N ILE A 694 -3.98 -20.44 45.68
CA ILE A 694 -2.82 -20.66 44.80
C ILE A 694 -2.27 -22.06 45.07
N SER A 695 -2.02 -22.84 44.02
CA SER A 695 -1.23 -24.08 44.12
C SER A 695 -0.48 -24.36 42.82
N MET A 696 0.81 -24.67 42.93
CA MET A 696 1.69 -25.03 41.79
C MET A 696 1.52 -26.50 41.39
N PRO A 697 1.83 -26.89 40.14
CA PRO A 697 1.86 -28.28 39.70
C PRO A 697 3.22 -28.96 39.93
N PRO A 698 3.22 -30.28 40.20
CA PRO A 698 4.36 -31.13 39.87
C PRO A 698 3.95 -32.40 39.08
N THR A 699 4.74 -32.74 38.06
CA THR A 699 4.87 -34.10 37.48
C THR A 699 5.90 -34.90 38.30
N PRO A 700 5.96 -36.27 38.30
CA PRO A 700 5.90 -37.12 37.10
C PRO A 700 5.37 -38.59 37.18
N SER A 701 5.27 -39.19 35.98
CA SER A 701 5.53 -40.62 35.61
C SER A 701 4.74 -41.83 36.17
N ARG A 702 4.09 -42.56 35.22
CA ARG A 702 3.97 -44.04 35.02
C ARG A 702 3.58 -44.98 36.19
N TRP A 703 2.62 -45.88 35.94
CA TRP A 703 2.83 -47.32 35.63
C TRP A 703 1.51 -48.00 35.15
N CYS A 704 1.50 -49.32 34.90
CA CYS A 704 0.54 -49.99 33.98
C CYS A 704 -0.48 -50.98 34.62
N SER A 705 -1.66 -51.14 34.01
CA SER A 705 -2.60 -52.31 33.94
C SER A 705 -4.03 -51.80 33.64
N GLY A 706 -5.02 -52.56 33.13
CA GLY A 706 -5.12 -53.94 32.66
C GLY A 706 -6.41 -54.15 31.81
N LEU A 707 -6.67 -55.34 31.26
CA LEU A 707 -7.79 -55.63 30.32
C LEU A 707 -9.20 -55.57 30.95
N GLU A 708 -10.21 -55.21 30.14
CA GLU A 708 -11.38 -56.05 29.71
C GLU A 708 -12.39 -55.21 28.86
N CYS A 709 -12.89 -55.65 27.69
CA CYS A 709 -14.17 -56.38 27.41
C CYS A 709 -15.47 -55.56 27.70
N LEU A 710 -16.56 -55.56 26.90
CA LEU A 710 -16.90 -56.18 25.60
C LEU A 710 -18.16 -55.51 24.96
N PHE A 711 -18.19 -55.25 23.63
CA PHE A 711 -19.39 -55.04 22.77
C PHE A 711 -20.32 -53.81 23.10
N THR A 712 -21.31 -53.34 22.31
CA THR A 712 -22.03 -53.90 21.12
C THR A 712 -22.37 -52.81 20.06
N LEU A 713 -22.79 -53.26 18.86
CA LEU A 713 -23.06 -52.51 17.63
C LEU A 713 -24.36 -51.66 17.59
N LEU A 714 -24.37 -50.67 16.67
CA LEU A 714 -25.54 -50.24 15.89
C LEU A 714 -25.18 -50.27 14.38
N PRO A 715 -26.09 -50.71 13.49
CA PRO A 715 -25.99 -50.38 12.07
C PRO A 715 -27.33 -49.99 11.40
N PHE A 716 -27.32 -49.07 10.43
CA PHE A 716 -27.88 -49.25 9.08
C PHE A 716 -27.47 -48.09 8.14
N SER A 717 -27.79 -48.20 6.84
CA SER A 717 -27.22 -47.42 5.73
C SER A 717 -28.19 -46.40 5.07
N GLY A 718 -27.66 -45.48 4.25
CA GLY A 718 -28.43 -44.63 3.30
C GLY A 718 -28.90 -45.39 2.04
N PRO A 719 -28.91 -44.83 0.80
CA PRO A 719 -28.41 -43.50 0.33
C PRO A 719 -29.34 -42.84 -0.76
N SER A 720 -28.77 -42.23 -1.82
CA SER A 720 -29.34 -41.79 -3.14
C SER A 720 -29.64 -40.27 -3.31
N ILE A 721 -29.55 -39.61 -4.49
CA ILE A 721 -29.04 -40.04 -5.82
C ILE A 721 -28.43 -38.89 -6.68
N SER A 722 -27.46 -39.32 -7.50
CA SER A 722 -26.65 -38.75 -8.62
C SER A 722 -27.12 -37.61 -9.55
N HIS A 723 -26.13 -37.00 -10.24
CA HIS A 723 -26.11 -36.93 -11.72
C HIS A 723 -24.67 -36.96 -12.31
N ARG A 724 -24.54 -37.30 -13.62
CA ARG A 724 -23.31 -37.25 -14.47
C ARG A 724 -23.23 -35.89 -15.22
N SER A 725 -22.16 -35.48 -15.91
CA SER A 725 -21.16 -36.22 -16.74
C SER A 725 -19.77 -35.58 -16.86
N THR A 726 -18.84 -36.31 -17.51
CA THR A 726 -17.38 -36.06 -17.61
C THR A 726 -16.90 -35.63 -19.01
N GLU A 727 -15.58 -35.46 -19.14
CA GLU A 727 -14.85 -34.82 -20.25
C GLU A 727 -14.52 -35.72 -21.48
N ALA A 728 -14.38 -35.06 -22.64
CA ALA A 728 -13.26 -35.06 -23.61
C ALA A 728 -12.61 -36.34 -24.23
N ILE A 729 -11.83 -36.03 -25.30
CA ILE A 729 -10.80 -36.81 -26.02
C ILE A 729 -11.28 -37.92 -27.01
N PRO A 730 -11.07 -37.71 -28.33
CA PRO A 730 -11.08 -38.77 -29.34
C PRO A 730 -9.65 -39.17 -29.77
N GLY A 731 -9.44 -40.47 -30.02
CA GLY A 731 -8.32 -41.00 -30.80
C GLY A 731 -8.87 -41.92 -31.90
N ILE A 732 -8.51 -41.66 -33.16
CA ILE A 732 -9.06 -42.36 -34.33
C ILE A 732 -7.99 -43.24 -34.98
N LEU A 733 -8.35 -44.49 -35.32
CA LEU A 733 -7.81 -45.17 -36.49
C LEU A 733 -8.81 -46.20 -37.06
N LEU A 734 -8.70 -46.41 -38.37
CA LEU A 734 -9.53 -47.22 -39.27
C LEU A 734 -9.10 -48.72 -39.19
N ASN A 735 -9.79 -49.76 -39.69
CA ASN A 735 -11.06 -49.99 -40.41
C ASN A 735 -11.38 -51.52 -40.23
N SER A 736 -12.62 -52.02 -40.11
CA SER A 736 -13.52 -52.43 -41.22
C SER A 736 -14.78 -53.20 -40.69
N PRO A 737 -15.87 -53.35 -41.48
CA PRO A 737 -17.17 -53.95 -41.06
C PRO A 737 -17.45 -55.33 -41.77
N PRO A 738 -18.68 -55.92 -41.87
CA PRO A 738 -20.01 -55.52 -41.35
C PRO A 738 -20.95 -56.61 -40.73
N ALA A 739 -21.82 -56.14 -39.81
CA ALA A 739 -23.26 -56.45 -39.57
C ALA A 739 -23.89 -57.86 -39.75
N THR A 740 -24.54 -58.36 -38.69
CA THR A 740 -25.93 -58.95 -38.58
C THR A 740 -26.16 -59.49 -37.14
N MET A 741 -27.35 -59.68 -36.55
CA MET A 741 -28.64 -58.94 -36.54
C MET A 741 -29.52 -59.49 -35.38
N ARG A 742 -30.40 -58.67 -34.72
CA ARG A 742 -31.47 -59.05 -33.74
C ARG A 742 -30.99 -59.59 -32.35
N ILE A 743 -31.74 -59.58 -31.22
CA ILE A 743 -32.93 -58.82 -30.71
C ILE A 743 -32.94 -58.90 -29.14
N LEU A 744 -33.89 -58.21 -28.49
CA LEU A 744 -34.26 -58.14 -27.05
C LEU A 744 -34.28 -59.51 -26.27
N ASP A 745 -34.39 -59.64 -24.93
CA ASP A 745 -35.02 -58.75 -23.92
C ASP A 745 -34.71 -59.11 -22.42
N GLN A 746 -35.18 -58.25 -21.49
CA GLN A 746 -35.60 -58.51 -20.07
C GLN A 746 -34.59 -58.97 -18.96
N ILE A 747 -34.91 -58.89 -17.64
CA ILE A 747 -35.30 -57.75 -16.75
C ILE A 747 -35.43 -58.22 -15.26
N THR A 748 -35.07 -57.35 -14.28
CA THR A 748 -35.35 -57.42 -12.80
C THR A 748 -34.81 -58.60 -11.95
N ALA A 749 -34.61 -58.52 -10.61
CA ALA A 749 -34.33 -57.39 -9.69
C ALA A 749 -33.97 -57.86 -8.24
N ALA A 750 -33.49 -56.90 -7.42
CA ALA A 750 -33.75 -56.70 -5.98
C ALA A 750 -32.92 -57.38 -4.85
N LYS A 751 -32.25 -56.48 -4.09
CA LYS A 751 -32.16 -56.39 -2.60
C LYS A 751 -31.19 -57.26 -1.76
N ALA A 752 -30.11 -56.56 -1.34
CA ALA A 752 -29.79 -56.21 0.06
C ALA A 752 -28.93 -57.13 0.97
N ALA A 753 -28.35 -56.48 2.00
CA ALA A 753 -27.64 -56.98 3.19
C ALA A 753 -26.22 -57.60 3.00
N THR A 754 -25.20 -56.78 3.27
CA THR A 754 -23.80 -57.19 3.51
C THR A 754 -23.62 -57.80 4.90
N VAL A 755 -22.66 -58.73 5.10
CA VAL A 755 -21.66 -58.69 6.21
C VAL A 755 -20.59 -59.80 6.08
N LEU A 756 -19.32 -59.40 6.32
CA LEU A 756 -18.10 -60.17 6.68
C LEU A 756 -17.87 -61.60 6.14
N LEU A 757 -16.80 -61.75 5.33
CA LEU A 757 -15.74 -62.74 5.61
C LEU A 757 -14.44 -62.52 4.79
N SER A 758 -13.50 -61.70 5.31
CA SER A 758 -12.05 -61.80 5.02
C SER A 758 -11.22 -60.75 5.79
N VAL A 759 -10.73 -61.10 6.99
CA VAL A 759 -9.66 -60.34 7.67
C VAL A 759 -8.48 -61.27 7.93
N ALA A 760 -7.50 -61.25 7.02
CA ALA A 760 -6.16 -61.79 7.21
C ALA A 760 -5.25 -61.22 6.10
N GLY A 761 -4.34 -60.29 6.42
CA GLY A 761 -3.36 -59.81 5.42
C GLY A 761 -3.07 -58.30 5.34
N VAL A 762 -3.23 -57.52 6.41
CA VAL A 762 -2.61 -56.18 6.48
C VAL A 762 -1.73 -56.11 7.73
N ALA A 763 -0.42 -56.07 7.54
CA ALA A 763 0.53 -55.81 8.62
C ALA A 763 0.37 -54.36 9.08
N SER A 764 0.46 -54.13 10.40
CA SER A 764 0.38 -52.78 10.97
C SER A 764 1.64 -51.98 10.62
N SER A 765 1.60 -51.24 9.50
CA SER A 765 2.57 -50.18 9.24
C SER A 765 2.26 -49.01 10.17
N GLN A 766 2.84 -49.04 11.37
CA GLN A 766 2.88 -47.86 12.24
C GLN A 766 3.55 -46.72 11.46
N LYS A 767 2.77 -45.75 10.98
CA LYS A 767 3.32 -44.48 10.45
C LYS A 767 4.04 -43.79 11.60
N VAL A 768 5.36 -43.97 11.66
CA VAL A 768 6.23 -43.22 12.58
C VAL A 768 6.11 -41.75 12.21
N CYS A 769 5.39 -40.98 13.03
CA CYS A 769 5.24 -39.56 12.79
C CYS A 769 6.62 -38.88 12.86
N LYS A 770 7.04 -38.26 11.76
CA LYS A 770 8.30 -37.50 11.71
C LYS A 770 8.40 -36.51 12.88
N PRO A 771 9.59 -36.30 13.47
CA PRO A 771 9.80 -35.21 14.43
C PRO A 771 9.45 -33.87 13.80
N LYS A 772 8.98 -32.89 14.59
CA LYS A 772 8.93 -31.50 14.12
C LYS A 772 10.33 -31.06 13.72
N VAL A 773 10.44 -30.24 12.67
CA VAL A 773 11.71 -29.61 12.30
C VAL A 773 12.29 -28.81 13.48
N ASP A 774 13.60 -28.92 13.65
CA ASP A 774 14.40 -28.32 14.72
C ASP A 774 15.65 -27.74 14.09
N SER A 775 15.94 -26.47 14.36
CA SER A 775 16.92 -25.72 13.58
C SER A 775 18.34 -26.23 13.80
N ALA A 776 18.70 -26.59 15.05
CA ALA A 776 20.03 -27.07 15.36
C ALA A 776 20.28 -28.45 14.74
N LYS A 777 19.27 -29.32 14.72
CA LYS A 777 19.37 -30.64 14.08
C LYS A 777 19.41 -30.55 12.56
N LEU A 778 18.57 -29.70 11.95
CA LEU A 778 18.58 -29.49 10.50
C LEU A 778 19.92 -28.91 10.02
N GLN A 779 20.51 -27.98 10.77
CA GLN A 779 21.86 -27.46 10.49
C GLN A 779 22.96 -28.52 10.67
N ALA A 780 22.83 -29.40 11.66
CA ALA A 780 23.79 -30.49 11.91
C ALA A 780 23.66 -31.65 10.89
N ASP A 781 22.49 -31.82 10.26
CA ASP A 781 22.27 -32.77 9.17
C ASP A 781 22.95 -32.35 7.85
N ILE A 782 23.47 -31.11 7.73
CA ILE A 782 24.17 -30.58 6.55
C ILE A 782 25.69 -30.65 6.77
N THR A 783 26.41 -31.19 5.78
CA THR A 783 27.86 -31.46 5.83
C THR A 783 28.60 -30.95 4.59
N ILE A 784 29.87 -30.57 4.77
CA ILE A 784 30.78 -30.19 3.68
C ILE A 784 30.98 -31.35 2.69
N GLU A 785 31.08 -32.59 3.19
CA GLU A 785 31.29 -33.76 2.34
C GLU A 785 30.21 -33.90 1.26
N ASN A 786 28.93 -33.75 1.62
CA ASN A 786 27.86 -33.87 0.65
C ASN A 786 27.78 -32.64 -0.27
N LEU A 787 27.91 -31.43 0.29
CA LEU A 787 27.88 -30.18 -0.48
C LEU A 787 28.96 -30.18 -1.57
N MET A 788 30.20 -30.52 -1.21
CA MET A 788 31.33 -30.62 -2.15
C MET A 788 31.19 -31.80 -3.11
N LYS A 789 30.58 -32.91 -2.69
CA LYS A 789 30.32 -34.06 -3.57
C LYS A 789 29.31 -33.74 -4.67
N ASN A 790 28.24 -33.02 -4.37
CA ASN A 790 27.30 -32.57 -5.39
C ASN A 790 27.97 -31.57 -6.35
N LEU A 791 28.79 -30.63 -5.82
CA LEU A 791 29.59 -29.71 -6.64
C LEU A 791 30.58 -30.42 -7.56
N GLN A 792 31.28 -31.46 -7.08
CA GLN A 792 32.20 -32.25 -7.90
C GLN A 792 31.46 -32.93 -9.06
N VAL A 793 30.26 -33.48 -8.81
CA VAL A 793 29.46 -34.07 -9.91
C VAL A 793 29.02 -33.01 -10.90
N LEU A 794 28.57 -31.83 -10.46
CA LEU A 794 28.18 -30.73 -11.35
C LEU A 794 29.37 -30.19 -12.18
N ASN A 795 30.57 -30.14 -11.58
CA ASN A 795 31.84 -29.85 -12.26
C ASN A 795 32.17 -30.90 -13.33
N ASP A 796 32.07 -32.18 -12.99
CA ASP A 796 32.41 -33.28 -13.89
C ASP A 796 31.40 -33.39 -15.04
N LEU A 797 30.12 -33.11 -14.79
CA LEU A 797 29.08 -32.99 -15.81
C LEU A 797 29.34 -31.83 -16.78
N ALA A 798 29.79 -30.67 -16.28
CA ALA A 798 30.17 -29.54 -17.14
C ALA A 798 31.35 -29.92 -18.05
N TYR A 799 32.46 -30.42 -17.50
CA TYR A 799 33.63 -30.79 -18.30
C TYR A 799 33.38 -31.97 -19.26
N ALA A 800 32.54 -32.94 -18.90
CA ALA A 800 32.14 -34.02 -19.80
C ALA A 800 31.31 -33.56 -21.01
N ASN A 801 30.70 -32.37 -20.95
CA ASN A 801 29.74 -31.87 -21.95
C ASN A 801 30.15 -30.53 -22.60
N GLY A 802 31.45 -30.19 -22.58
CA GLY A 802 32.00 -29.01 -23.27
C GLY A 802 32.53 -27.90 -22.36
N GLY A 803 32.55 -28.09 -21.04
CA GLY A 803 33.14 -27.17 -20.07
C GLY A 803 32.15 -26.22 -19.39
N ASN A 804 30.84 -26.33 -19.66
CA ASN A 804 29.79 -25.51 -19.06
C ASN A 804 28.49 -26.30 -18.83
N ARG A 805 27.52 -25.70 -18.13
CA ARG A 805 26.14 -26.21 -17.97
C ARG A 805 25.10 -25.31 -18.64
N ALA A 806 25.50 -24.51 -19.63
CA ALA A 806 24.69 -23.43 -20.16
C ALA A 806 23.42 -23.92 -20.86
N PHE A 807 22.33 -23.15 -20.72
CA PHE A 807 21.04 -23.44 -21.35
C PHE A 807 21.21 -23.83 -22.83
N GLY A 808 20.51 -24.88 -23.24
CA GLY A 808 20.51 -25.36 -24.61
C GLY A 808 21.74 -26.18 -25.01
N LEU A 809 22.75 -26.32 -24.15
CA LEU A 809 23.92 -27.18 -24.36
C LEU A 809 23.82 -28.49 -23.54
N PRO A 810 24.54 -29.57 -23.92
CA PRO A 810 24.33 -30.89 -23.31
C PRO A 810 24.60 -30.96 -21.80
N GLY A 811 25.50 -30.11 -21.28
CA GLY A 811 25.81 -30.04 -19.85
C GLY A 811 24.61 -29.60 -19.01
N ASN A 812 23.72 -28.76 -19.56
CA ASN A 812 22.48 -28.38 -18.90
C ASN A 812 21.52 -29.57 -18.76
N VAL A 813 21.34 -30.34 -19.83
CA VAL A 813 20.44 -31.50 -19.85
C VAL A 813 20.89 -32.54 -18.81
N ALA A 814 22.18 -32.87 -18.80
CA ALA A 814 22.74 -33.80 -17.82
C ALA A 814 22.62 -33.29 -16.37
N THR A 815 22.64 -31.98 -16.17
CA THR A 815 22.45 -31.33 -14.87
C THR A 815 20.99 -31.38 -14.40
N VAL A 816 20.04 -31.07 -15.29
CA VAL A 816 18.60 -31.19 -15.06
C VAL A 816 18.20 -32.62 -14.70
N ASP A 817 18.81 -33.62 -15.36
CA ASP A 817 18.61 -35.03 -15.05
C ASP A 817 19.24 -35.42 -13.70
N TYR A 818 20.48 -35.01 -13.43
CA TYR A 818 21.12 -35.24 -12.13
C TYR A 818 20.30 -34.67 -10.96
N ILE A 819 19.88 -33.40 -11.04
CA ILE A 819 19.08 -32.76 -9.97
C ILE A 819 17.76 -33.52 -9.77
N PHE A 820 17.07 -33.87 -10.86
CA PHE A 820 15.81 -34.61 -10.78
C PHE A 820 15.98 -36.03 -10.20
N ASP A 821 17.04 -36.74 -10.56
CA ASP A 821 17.37 -38.07 -10.01
C ASP A 821 17.77 -38.00 -8.53
N ARG A 822 18.35 -36.88 -8.07
CA ARG A 822 18.64 -36.67 -6.64
C ARG A 822 17.37 -36.47 -5.82
N VAL A 823 16.34 -35.79 -6.33
CA VAL A 823 15.15 -35.39 -5.55
C VAL A 823 13.88 -36.23 -5.80
N SER A 824 13.79 -36.95 -6.91
CA SER A 824 12.63 -37.78 -7.24
C SER A 824 12.58 -39.08 -6.42
N GLY A 825 11.40 -39.70 -6.34
CA GLY A 825 11.18 -40.96 -5.61
C GLY A 825 11.25 -40.88 -4.07
N VAL A 826 11.52 -39.72 -3.49
CA VAL A 826 11.67 -39.55 -2.02
C VAL A 826 10.30 -39.59 -1.31
N PRO A 827 10.06 -40.51 -0.34
CA PRO A 827 8.75 -40.70 0.27
C PRO A 827 8.19 -39.47 1.01
N GLY A 828 6.94 -39.12 0.74
CA GLY A 828 6.29 -37.94 1.33
C GLY A 828 6.58 -36.64 0.56
N THR A 829 7.05 -36.73 -0.68
CA THR A 829 7.36 -35.58 -1.54
C THR A 829 6.90 -35.82 -2.97
N ARG A 830 6.64 -34.73 -3.71
CA ARG A 830 6.21 -34.74 -5.11
C ARG A 830 7.20 -33.95 -5.96
N ALA A 831 7.93 -34.63 -6.84
CA ALA A 831 8.87 -34.03 -7.78
C ALA A 831 8.28 -33.95 -9.21
N TRP A 832 8.62 -32.89 -9.96
CA TRP A 832 8.26 -32.74 -11.38
C TRP A 832 9.22 -31.80 -12.12
N LYS A 833 9.23 -31.88 -13.45
CA LYS A 833 9.85 -30.88 -14.34
C LYS A 833 8.76 -30.04 -15.00
N GLN A 834 9.04 -28.76 -15.25
CA GLN A 834 8.20 -27.87 -16.06
C GLN A 834 8.98 -27.51 -17.33
N GLU A 835 8.58 -28.10 -18.46
CA GLU A 835 9.15 -27.80 -19.78
C GLU A 835 8.66 -26.43 -20.29
N PHE A 836 9.54 -25.66 -20.92
CA PHE A 836 9.19 -24.48 -21.71
C PHE A 836 10.19 -24.22 -22.85
N GLY A 837 9.77 -23.43 -23.84
CA GLY A 837 10.62 -22.95 -24.93
C GLY A 837 11.25 -21.59 -24.57
N ALA A 838 12.50 -21.40 -24.95
CA ALA A 838 13.25 -20.16 -24.77
C ALA A 838 14.16 -19.89 -25.97
N GLN A 839 14.43 -18.62 -26.27
CA GLN A 839 15.40 -18.24 -27.28
C GLN A 839 16.82 -18.57 -26.80
N PHE A 840 17.54 -19.36 -27.59
CA PHE A 840 18.94 -19.69 -27.40
C PHE A 840 19.78 -18.92 -28.41
N ALA A 841 20.90 -18.34 -27.96
CA ALA A 841 21.89 -17.71 -28.82
C ALA A 841 23.30 -18.21 -28.52
N GLN A 842 24.11 -18.39 -29.56
CA GLN A 842 25.52 -18.75 -29.45
C GLN A 842 26.33 -18.20 -30.63
N VAL A 843 27.34 -17.40 -30.32
CA VAL A 843 28.34 -16.93 -31.28
C VAL A 843 29.17 -18.12 -31.76
N GLN A 844 29.20 -18.34 -33.07
CA GLN A 844 29.98 -19.39 -33.72
C GLN A 844 31.35 -18.90 -34.17
N SER A 845 31.45 -17.63 -34.59
CA SER A 845 32.71 -16.98 -34.93
C SER A 845 32.71 -15.53 -34.49
N LEU A 846 33.89 -15.04 -34.10
CA LEU A 846 34.16 -13.63 -33.84
C LEU A 846 35.57 -13.31 -34.33
N SER A 847 35.76 -12.18 -35.02
CA SER A 847 37.07 -11.61 -35.29
C SER A 847 36.96 -10.09 -35.35
N ILE A 848 37.75 -9.40 -34.53
CA ILE A 848 37.83 -7.93 -34.49
C ILE A 848 39.31 -7.55 -34.62
N LYS A 849 39.61 -6.63 -35.54
CA LYS A 849 40.98 -6.15 -35.77
C LYS A 849 41.00 -4.65 -36.04
N PHE A 850 41.97 -3.94 -35.48
CA PHE A 850 42.18 -2.52 -35.74
C PHE A 850 43.45 -2.33 -36.60
N ASN A 851 43.31 -1.72 -37.79
CA ASN A 851 44.35 -1.65 -38.83
C ASN A 851 45.01 -3.02 -39.14
N GLY A 852 44.26 -4.13 -39.01
CA GLY A 852 44.72 -5.50 -39.23
C GLY A 852 45.37 -6.20 -38.03
N GLU A 853 45.62 -5.50 -36.92
CA GLU A 853 46.07 -6.09 -35.65
C GLU A 853 44.86 -6.60 -34.85
N ASN A 854 44.95 -7.80 -34.25
CA ASN A 854 43.85 -8.35 -33.44
C ASN A 854 43.60 -7.47 -32.20
N VAL A 855 42.32 -7.22 -31.90
CA VAL A 855 41.88 -6.70 -30.60
C VAL A 855 42.11 -7.77 -29.51
N GLY A 856 42.20 -7.35 -28.24
CA GLY A 856 42.20 -8.25 -27.08
C GLY A 856 40.90 -9.07 -26.93
N PRO A 857 40.70 -9.76 -25.78
CA PRO A 857 39.50 -10.53 -25.50
C PRO A 857 38.21 -9.75 -25.82
N ALA A 858 37.33 -10.37 -26.60
CA ALA A 858 36.12 -9.77 -27.11
C ALA A 858 34.99 -10.81 -27.13
N TYR A 859 33.75 -10.35 -26.98
CA TYR A 859 32.56 -11.18 -27.00
C TYR A 859 31.56 -10.63 -28.02
N GLY A 860 31.05 -11.47 -28.92
CA GLY A 860 30.02 -11.07 -29.87
C GLY A 860 28.68 -10.96 -29.14
N LEU A 861 27.95 -9.85 -29.27
CA LEU A 861 26.73 -9.68 -28.48
C LEU A 861 25.67 -10.68 -28.95
N THR A 862 25.15 -11.48 -28.01
CA THR A 862 24.07 -12.42 -28.31
C THR A 862 22.83 -11.65 -28.79
N TYR A 863 22.18 -12.22 -29.81
CA TYR A 863 21.09 -11.61 -30.58
C TYR A 863 21.44 -10.43 -31.50
N SER A 864 22.71 -9.99 -31.60
CA SER A 864 23.09 -9.06 -32.68
C SER A 864 23.04 -9.76 -34.05
N PRO A 865 22.65 -9.06 -35.14
CA PRO A 865 22.77 -9.61 -36.49
C PRO A 865 24.18 -10.14 -36.80
N SER A 866 24.24 -11.21 -37.57
CA SER A 866 25.52 -11.73 -38.07
C SER A 866 26.03 -10.87 -39.24
N THR A 867 27.35 -10.72 -39.36
CA THR A 867 27.97 -10.27 -40.61
C THR A 867 27.86 -11.36 -41.69
N SER A 868 28.31 -11.08 -42.91
CA SER A 868 28.65 -12.19 -43.82
C SER A 868 29.85 -12.98 -43.27
N ALA A 869 30.16 -14.13 -43.87
CA ALA A 869 31.28 -14.98 -43.44
C ALA A 869 32.63 -14.25 -43.59
N GLU A 870 32.73 -13.36 -44.58
CA GLU A 870 33.88 -12.52 -44.91
C GLU A 870 34.08 -11.36 -43.93
N GLY A 871 33.03 -10.95 -43.19
CA GLY A 871 33.05 -9.79 -42.30
C GLY A 871 32.78 -8.45 -43.00
N ILE A 872 32.84 -7.37 -42.23
CA ILE A 872 32.82 -5.98 -42.70
C ILE A 872 34.15 -5.29 -42.36
N GLU A 873 34.59 -4.36 -43.20
CA GLU A 873 35.73 -3.49 -42.90
C GLU A 873 35.36 -2.02 -43.16
N ALA A 874 35.54 -1.16 -42.15
CA ALA A 874 35.19 0.25 -42.21
C ALA A 874 36.05 1.10 -41.25
N GLU A 875 36.04 2.41 -41.45
CA GLU A 875 36.60 3.38 -40.49
C GLU A 875 35.81 3.35 -39.16
N ILE A 876 36.54 3.54 -38.05
CA ILE A 876 35.98 3.62 -36.70
C ILE A 876 35.68 5.07 -36.36
N VAL A 877 34.47 5.35 -35.87
CA VAL A 877 34.08 6.66 -35.35
C VAL A 877 33.64 6.54 -33.89
N VAL A 878 34.17 7.41 -33.03
CA VAL A 878 33.81 7.47 -31.60
C VAL A 878 32.43 8.10 -31.45
N GLY A 879 31.49 7.39 -30.84
CA GLY A 879 30.15 7.89 -30.53
C GLY A 879 30.09 8.73 -29.25
N PRO A 880 28.93 9.33 -28.92
CA PRO A 880 28.80 10.19 -27.75
C PRO A 880 28.86 9.40 -26.43
N GLU A 881 29.71 9.82 -25.50
CA GLU A 881 29.94 9.11 -24.24
C GLU A 881 28.77 9.22 -23.24
N GLY A 882 28.66 8.23 -22.36
CA GLY A 882 27.69 8.20 -21.27
C GLY A 882 26.24 8.38 -21.74
N ALA A 883 25.45 9.13 -20.98
CA ALA A 883 24.03 9.35 -21.29
C ALA A 883 23.77 9.99 -22.68
N ALA A 884 24.75 10.66 -23.29
CA ALA A 884 24.56 11.27 -24.61
C ALA A 884 24.34 10.22 -25.71
N GLY A 885 25.15 9.15 -25.74
CA GLY A 885 25.07 8.11 -26.79
C GLY A 885 23.85 7.20 -26.71
N CYS A 886 22.96 7.44 -25.75
CA CYS A 886 21.67 6.75 -25.56
C CYS A 886 20.52 7.40 -26.35
N ASP A 887 20.74 8.58 -26.92
CA ASP A 887 19.76 9.33 -27.70
C ASP A 887 20.27 9.47 -29.15
N PRO A 888 19.52 8.99 -30.16
CA PRO A 888 19.93 9.10 -31.56
C PRO A 888 20.13 10.55 -32.01
N ALA A 889 19.52 11.55 -31.37
CA ALA A 889 19.73 12.96 -31.70
C ALA A 889 21.16 13.45 -31.41
N ASN A 890 21.87 12.85 -30.45
CA ASN A 890 23.24 13.25 -30.09
C ASN A 890 24.31 12.74 -31.08
N TYR A 891 23.93 11.90 -32.04
CA TYR A 891 24.79 11.51 -33.17
C TYR A 891 24.68 12.51 -34.33
N ALA A 892 23.73 13.45 -34.29
CA ALA A 892 23.53 14.43 -35.36
C ALA A 892 24.76 15.36 -35.48
N GLY A 893 25.51 15.21 -36.57
CA GLY A 893 26.76 15.93 -36.83
C GLY A 893 28.03 15.07 -36.69
N LEU A 894 27.91 13.82 -36.27
CA LEU A 894 28.97 12.81 -36.41
C LEU A 894 28.83 12.07 -37.74
N ASP A 895 29.94 11.84 -38.46
CA ASP A 895 29.96 11.05 -39.69
C ASP A 895 29.94 9.55 -39.37
N VAL A 896 28.85 9.03 -38.81
CA VAL A 896 28.73 7.60 -38.41
C VAL A 896 28.11 6.71 -39.49
N SER A 897 27.57 7.29 -40.57
CA SER A 897 26.88 6.55 -41.63
C SER A 897 27.87 5.72 -42.45
N GLY A 898 27.65 4.41 -42.54
CA GLY A 898 28.57 3.47 -43.20
C GLY A 898 29.84 3.16 -42.41
N LYS A 899 29.94 3.55 -41.14
CA LYS A 899 31.10 3.33 -40.26
C LYS A 899 30.86 2.23 -39.22
N ILE A 900 31.90 1.83 -38.52
CA ILE A 900 31.80 1.10 -37.26
C ILE A 900 31.89 2.10 -36.10
N VAL A 901 30.91 2.09 -35.20
CA VAL A 901 30.85 3.04 -34.07
C VAL A 901 31.47 2.44 -32.82
N LEU A 902 32.37 3.18 -32.17
CA LEU A 902 33.00 2.82 -30.90
C LEU A 902 32.38 3.65 -29.76
N VAL A 903 31.80 2.99 -28.74
CA VAL A 903 31.10 3.64 -27.61
C VAL A 903 31.39 2.93 -26.29
N ASP A 904 31.34 3.69 -25.20
CA ASP A 904 31.37 3.15 -23.83
C ASP A 904 30.07 2.38 -23.51
N ARG A 905 30.20 1.34 -22.67
CA ARG A 905 29.07 0.76 -21.94
C ARG A 905 28.50 1.79 -20.97
N PHE A 906 27.18 2.01 -21.01
CA PHE A 906 26.49 2.94 -20.11
C PHE A 906 25.01 2.56 -19.96
N ARG A 907 24.45 2.54 -18.72
CA ARG A 907 23.01 2.29 -18.51
C ARG A 907 22.21 3.51 -18.95
N CYS A 908 21.48 3.39 -20.04
CA CYS A 908 20.72 4.49 -20.59
C CYS A 908 19.57 4.93 -19.67
N PRO A 909 19.19 6.22 -19.66
CA PRO A 909 18.06 6.72 -18.85
C PRO A 909 16.71 6.05 -19.17
N THR A 910 16.59 5.49 -20.38
CA THR A 910 15.47 4.71 -20.90
C THR A 910 15.52 3.21 -20.52
N GLY A 911 16.62 2.74 -19.91
CA GLY A 911 16.91 1.33 -19.64
C GLY A 911 17.95 0.73 -20.60
N GLY A 912 18.64 -0.32 -20.14
CA GLY A 912 19.62 -1.09 -20.93
C GLY A 912 21.04 -0.47 -20.98
N THR A 913 22.08 -1.32 -20.89
CA THR A 913 23.50 -0.97 -20.93
C THR A 913 24.22 -1.26 -22.25
N LEU A 914 23.68 -2.18 -23.05
CA LEU A 914 24.26 -2.64 -24.32
C LEU A 914 23.36 -2.28 -25.50
N ALA A 915 22.13 -2.81 -25.54
CA ALA A 915 21.13 -2.48 -26.57
C ALA A 915 20.86 -0.96 -26.71
N GLY A 916 20.83 -0.24 -25.59
CA GLY A 916 20.68 1.22 -25.55
C GLY A 916 21.88 2.01 -26.11
N ARG A 917 23.01 1.36 -26.36
CA ARG A 917 24.18 1.94 -27.06
C ARG A 917 24.17 1.59 -28.55
N VAL A 918 23.70 0.39 -28.90
CA VAL A 918 23.65 -0.10 -30.28
C VAL A 918 22.55 0.58 -31.10
N LEU A 919 21.33 0.71 -30.56
CA LEU A 919 20.18 1.26 -31.31
C LEU A 919 20.39 2.73 -31.77
N PRO A 920 20.87 3.68 -30.93
CA PRO A 920 21.08 5.06 -31.36
C PRO A 920 22.11 5.20 -32.49
N ALA A 921 23.17 4.38 -32.47
CA ALA A 921 24.17 4.34 -33.53
C ALA A 921 23.62 3.71 -34.82
N ALA A 922 22.90 2.60 -34.72
CA ALA A 922 22.23 1.93 -35.85
C ALA A 922 21.23 2.87 -36.56
N GLN A 923 20.41 3.59 -35.78
CA GLN A 923 19.42 4.55 -36.30
C GLN A 923 20.05 5.75 -37.05
N ASN A 924 21.35 6.02 -36.81
CA ASN A 924 22.12 7.03 -37.55
C ASN A 924 22.97 6.44 -38.70
N GLY A 925 22.81 5.16 -39.02
CA GLY A 925 23.43 4.51 -40.19
C GLY A 925 24.77 3.85 -39.92
N ALA A 926 25.18 3.64 -38.67
CA ALA A 926 26.33 2.78 -38.35
C ALA A 926 26.09 1.35 -38.86
N ILE A 927 27.09 0.73 -39.49
CA ILE A 927 26.98 -0.65 -40.01
C ILE A 927 27.50 -1.72 -39.05
N GLY A 928 28.06 -1.30 -37.92
CA GLY A 928 28.40 -2.15 -36.79
C GLY A 928 28.74 -1.31 -35.55
N VAL A 929 28.62 -1.90 -34.36
CA VAL A 929 28.89 -1.20 -33.09
C VAL A 929 29.83 -2.02 -32.21
N LEU A 930 30.91 -1.37 -31.75
CA LEU A 930 31.83 -1.90 -30.75
C LEU A 930 31.59 -1.17 -29.44
N VAL A 931 31.00 -1.86 -28.47
CA VAL A 931 30.85 -1.35 -27.11
C VAL A 931 32.11 -1.73 -26.33
N TYR A 932 32.74 -0.79 -25.64
CA TYR A 932 33.85 -1.09 -24.72
C TYR A 932 33.39 -1.11 -23.26
N ASN A 933 33.89 -2.08 -22.50
CA ASN A 933 33.59 -2.24 -21.08
C ASN A 933 33.98 -1.00 -20.28
N ASP A 934 33.21 -0.66 -19.26
CA ASP A 934 33.51 0.47 -18.37
C ASP A 934 34.17 0.04 -17.05
N VAL A 935 34.25 -1.26 -16.77
CA VAL A 935 35.10 -1.86 -15.71
C VAL A 935 36.34 -2.56 -16.31
N THR A 936 37.26 -3.01 -15.45
CA THR A 936 38.56 -3.61 -15.84
C THR A 936 38.54 -5.12 -16.03
N THR A 937 37.41 -5.79 -15.80
CA THR A 937 37.26 -7.24 -16.04
C THR A 937 37.23 -7.57 -17.54
N GLN A 938 37.60 -8.81 -17.87
CA GLN A 938 37.57 -9.30 -19.24
C GLN A 938 36.14 -9.60 -19.69
N VAL A 939 35.80 -9.14 -20.90
CA VAL A 939 34.47 -9.39 -21.48
C VAL A 939 34.31 -10.88 -21.81
N THR A 940 33.24 -11.47 -21.29
CA THR A 940 33.00 -12.94 -21.31
C THR A 940 31.55 -13.32 -21.59
N ALA A 941 30.63 -12.35 -21.52
CA ALA A 941 29.23 -12.45 -21.88
C ALA A 941 28.80 -11.16 -22.60
N GLY A 942 27.49 -11.00 -22.82
CA GLY A 942 26.88 -9.81 -23.40
C GLY A 942 25.70 -10.14 -24.30
N SER A 943 24.61 -9.38 -24.17
CA SER A 943 23.37 -9.62 -24.90
C SER A 943 22.68 -8.33 -25.31
N LEU A 944 21.88 -8.42 -26.37
CA LEU A 944 20.89 -7.40 -26.73
C LEU A 944 19.48 -7.73 -26.19
N GLY A 945 19.36 -8.79 -25.37
CA GLY A 945 18.12 -9.24 -24.72
C GLY A 945 17.21 -10.08 -25.61
N SER A 946 16.95 -9.64 -26.85
CA SER A 946 16.19 -10.39 -27.85
C SER A 946 16.61 -10.02 -29.28
N PRO A 947 16.38 -10.87 -30.29
CA PRO A 947 16.66 -10.50 -31.69
C PRO A 947 15.73 -9.38 -32.17
N SER A 948 16.25 -8.46 -32.99
CA SER A 948 15.50 -7.40 -33.66
C SER A 948 16.20 -6.96 -34.94
N ASP A 949 15.42 -6.64 -35.97
CA ASP A 949 15.89 -6.09 -37.25
C ASP A 949 16.37 -4.62 -37.13
N GLU A 950 16.14 -3.96 -35.99
CA GLU A 950 16.65 -2.60 -35.70
C GLU A 950 18.11 -2.57 -35.24
N PHE A 951 18.67 -3.71 -34.86
CA PHE A 951 20.09 -3.82 -34.49
C PHE A 951 20.98 -3.93 -35.72
N VAL A 952 22.28 -3.68 -35.51
CA VAL A 952 23.36 -3.99 -36.46
C VAL A 952 24.35 -4.94 -35.78
N PRO A 953 25.26 -5.62 -36.51
CA PRO A 953 26.29 -6.47 -35.90
C PRO A 953 27.00 -5.71 -34.77
N ALA A 954 27.11 -6.32 -33.59
CA ALA A 954 27.62 -5.63 -32.42
C ALA A 954 28.40 -6.56 -31.51
N ALA A 955 29.53 -6.08 -31.01
CA ALA A 955 30.41 -6.83 -30.10
C ALA A 955 30.86 -5.97 -28.92
N PHE A 956 31.27 -6.66 -27.87
CA PHE A 956 31.76 -6.10 -26.61
C PHE A 956 33.26 -6.37 -26.50
N ILE A 957 34.04 -5.35 -26.15
CA ILE A 957 35.51 -5.40 -26.03
C ILE A 957 35.96 -4.85 -24.67
N ASN A 958 37.17 -5.19 -24.22
CA ASN A 958 37.65 -4.70 -22.91
C ASN A 958 37.85 -3.18 -22.91
N ARG A 959 37.78 -2.59 -21.71
CA ARG A 959 38.03 -1.18 -21.46
C ARG A 959 39.37 -0.69 -22.02
N VAL A 960 40.42 -1.50 -21.91
CA VAL A 960 41.78 -1.15 -22.36
C VAL A 960 41.86 -1.02 -23.88
N ASP A 961 41.23 -1.94 -24.62
CA ASP A 961 41.20 -1.94 -26.09
C ASP A 961 40.41 -0.73 -26.63
N GLY A 962 39.24 -0.47 -26.04
CA GLY A 962 38.39 0.65 -26.44
C GLY A 962 39.01 2.02 -26.15
N LEU A 963 39.61 2.21 -24.97
CA LEU A 963 40.31 3.46 -24.65
C LEU A 963 41.54 3.68 -25.54
N ALA A 964 42.33 2.63 -25.83
CA ALA A 964 43.48 2.75 -26.72
C ALA A 964 43.07 3.12 -28.16
N ALA A 965 41.95 2.58 -28.67
CA ALA A 965 41.40 2.98 -29.97
C ALA A 965 40.89 4.43 -29.96
N LYS A 966 40.18 4.84 -28.89
CA LYS A 966 39.69 6.22 -28.71
C LYS A 966 40.84 7.24 -28.68
N ASP A 967 41.90 6.96 -27.93
CA ASP A 967 43.07 7.84 -27.80
C ASP A 967 43.81 8.01 -29.14
N ARG A 968 43.90 6.95 -29.96
CA ARG A 968 44.46 7.00 -31.33
C ARG A 968 43.63 7.89 -32.25
N ILE A 969 42.30 7.73 -32.26
CA ILE A 969 41.39 8.56 -33.05
C ILE A 969 41.45 10.02 -32.59
N ALA A 970 41.51 10.28 -31.28
CA ALA A 970 41.67 11.62 -30.71
C ALA A 970 43.03 12.28 -31.05
N ALA A 971 44.08 11.48 -31.30
CA ALA A 971 45.37 11.95 -31.82
C ALA A 971 45.36 12.25 -33.34
N GLY A 972 44.24 12.00 -34.03
CA GLY A 972 44.07 12.24 -35.47
C GLY A 972 44.40 11.04 -36.37
N GLU A 973 44.46 9.81 -35.82
CA GLU A 973 44.61 8.59 -36.63
C GLU A 973 43.25 8.14 -37.19
N THR A 974 43.11 8.07 -38.52
CA THR A 974 42.04 7.30 -39.17
C THR A 974 42.29 5.81 -38.95
N LEU A 975 41.51 5.22 -38.04
CA LEU A 975 41.60 3.82 -37.62
C LEU A 975 40.52 3.00 -38.33
N THR A 976 40.87 1.88 -38.97
CA THR A 976 39.88 0.94 -39.53
C THR A 976 39.65 -0.24 -38.61
N ALA A 977 38.39 -0.69 -38.51
CA ALA A 977 38.01 -1.96 -37.92
C ALA A 977 37.63 -2.95 -39.02
N PHE A 978 38.27 -4.12 -39.01
CA PHE A 978 37.67 -5.34 -39.54
C PHE A 978 36.85 -5.99 -38.43
N PHE A 979 35.58 -6.30 -38.71
CA PHE A 979 34.67 -6.96 -37.76
C PHE A 979 33.90 -8.07 -38.46
N GLN A 980 33.99 -9.29 -37.93
CA GLN A 980 33.25 -10.46 -38.35
C GLN A 980 32.58 -11.09 -37.12
N GLN A 981 31.30 -11.43 -37.24
CA GLN A 981 30.57 -12.20 -36.23
C GLN A 981 29.51 -13.07 -36.89
N THR A 982 29.44 -14.34 -36.52
CA THR A 982 28.31 -15.21 -36.86
C THR A 982 27.73 -15.86 -35.60
N GLN A 983 26.41 -16.03 -35.54
CA GLN A 983 25.76 -16.70 -34.41
C GLN A 983 24.54 -17.54 -34.83
N VAL A 984 24.27 -18.58 -34.06
CA VAL A 984 22.98 -19.28 -34.05
C VAL A 984 22.04 -18.50 -33.14
N VAL A 985 20.81 -18.27 -33.61
CA VAL A 985 19.67 -17.85 -32.79
C VAL A 985 18.49 -18.76 -33.15
N GLU A 986 17.98 -19.52 -32.18
CA GLU A 986 16.86 -20.45 -32.38
C GLU A 986 16.12 -20.73 -31.07
N GLU A 987 14.87 -21.19 -31.13
CA GLU A 987 14.15 -21.61 -29.93
C GLU A 987 14.60 -23.02 -29.50
N ARG A 988 15.03 -23.16 -28.23
CA ARG A 988 15.34 -24.45 -27.60
C ARG A 988 14.47 -24.68 -26.36
N LYS A 989 14.25 -25.95 -26.04
CA LYS A 989 13.55 -26.35 -24.81
C LYS A 989 14.47 -26.33 -23.60
N THR A 990 13.92 -25.97 -22.45
CA THR A 990 14.55 -26.07 -21.13
C THR A 990 13.51 -26.46 -20.07
N TYR A 991 13.97 -26.66 -18.84
CA TYR A 991 13.16 -27.16 -17.73
C TYR A 991 13.44 -26.37 -16.45
N ASN A 992 12.39 -25.98 -15.73
CA ASN A 992 12.50 -25.80 -14.29
C ASN A 992 12.31 -27.17 -13.61
N VAL A 993 13.06 -27.45 -12.54
CA VAL A 993 12.91 -28.67 -11.73
C VAL A 993 12.31 -28.31 -10.39
N PHE A 994 11.37 -29.11 -9.88
CA PHE A 994 10.72 -28.87 -8.59
C PHE A 994 10.62 -30.15 -7.75
N VAL A 995 10.68 -29.98 -6.43
CA VAL A 995 10.16 -30.96 -5.46
C VAL A 995 9.46 -30.25 -4.31
N GLU A 996 8.31 -30.76 -3.85
CA GLU A 996 7.61 -30.21 -2.69
C GLU A 996 7.19 -31.29 -1.68
N THR A 997 6.98 -30.90 -0.43
CA THR A 997 6.45 -31.78 0.61
C THR A 997 4.96 -32.08 0.39
N GLU A 998 4.56 -33.34 0.59
CA GLU A 998 3.15 -33.72 0.67
C GLU A 998 2.52 -33.36 2.04
N ASP A 999 3.35 -33.12 3.06
CA ASP A 999 2.94 -32.61 4.36
C ASP A 999 3.24 -31.12 4.56
N GLY A 1000 2.47 -30.50 5.47
CA GLY A 1000 2.38 -29.05 5.63
C GLY A 1000 1.12 -28.46 4.98
N ASP A 1001 0.83 -27.21 5.29
CA ASP A 1001 -0.28 -26.43 4.75
C ASP A 1001 0.00 -26.01 3.29
N PRO A 1002 -0.77 -26.48 2.30
CA PRO A 1002 -0.54 -26.16 0.90
C PRO A 1002 -0.87 -24.70 0.57
N ASP A 1003 -1.77 -24.05 1.31
CA ASP A 1003 -2.11 -22.64 1.11
C ASP A 1003 -1.00 -21.71 1.61
N ASN A 1004 0.00 -22.23 2.32
CA ASN A 1004 1.12 -21.46 2.86
C ASN A 1004 2.43 -22.18 2.53
N THR A 1005 2.89 -22.00 1.29
CA THR A 1005 4.08 -22.63 0.73
C THR A 1005 5.28 -21.69 0.83
N ILE A 1006 6.38 -22.17 1.43
CA ILE A 1006 7.70 -21.53 1.33
C ILE A 1006 8.38 -22.08 0.08
N VAL A 1007 8.81 -21.20 -0.82
CA VAL A 1007 9.56 -21.58 -2.03
C VAL A 1007 11.03 -21.23 -1.82
N LEU A 1008 11.94 -22.16 -2.15
CA LEU A 1008 13.39 -21.96 -2.15
C LEU A 1008 13.89 -22.19 -3.57
N GLY A 1009 14.77 -21.32 -4.07
CA GLY A 1009 15.27 -21.40 -5.44
C GLY A 1009 16.74 -21.04 -5.60
N ALA A 1010 17.29 -21.60 -6.67
CA ALA A 1010 18.66 -21.54 -7.18
C ALA A 1010 18.58 -21.83 -8.69
N HIS A 1011 19.59 -21.51 -9.49
CA HIS A 1011 19.62 -21.90 -10.92
C HIS A 1011 20.54 -23.08 -11.20
N HIS A 1012 20.29 -23.79 -12.31
CA HIS A 1012 21.06 -24.99 -12.67
C HIS A 1012 21.95 -24.82 -13.90
N ASP A 1013 21.69 -23.82 -14.74
CA ASP A 1013 22.59 -23.40 -15.81
C ASP A 1013 23.82 -22.63 -15.30
N SER A 1014 24.65 -22.19 -16.26
CA SER A 1014 25.83 -21.34 -16.09
C SER A 1014 26.07 -20.59 -17.42
N VAL A 1015 26.94 -19.59 -17.45
CA VAL A 1015 27.41 -19.01 -18.71
C VAL A 1015 28.07 -20.07 -19.60
N GLN A 1016 28.05 -19.82 -20.91
CA GLN A 1016 28.77 -20.66 -21.89
C GLN A 1016 30.30 -20.63 -21.69
N ALA A 1017 30.82 -19.61 -21.01
CA ALA A 1017 32.25 -19.35 -20.83
C ALA A 1017 32.94 -20.25 -19.77
N GLY A 1018 32.19 -20.91 -18.88
CA GLY A 1018 32.80 -21.68 -17.78
C GLY A 1018 31.86 -22.67 -17.10
N PRO A 1019 32.39 -23.49 -16.17
CA PRO A 1019 31.64 -24.58 -15.55
C PRO A 1019 30.66 -24.13 -14.46
N GLY A 1020 30.80 -22.94 -13.88
CA GLY A 1020 29.81 -22.28 -13.00
C GLY A 1020 29.62 -22.94 -11.62
N ILE A 1021 30.70 -23.23 -10.90
CA ILE A 1021 30.64 -24.05 -9.68
C ILE A 1021 30.35 -23.25 -8.40
N ASN A 1022 30.74 -21.98 -8.31
CA ASN A 1022 30.08 -21.03 -7.41
C ASN A 1022 28.71 -20.65 -8.02
N ASP A 1023 28.64 -20.54 -9.35
CA ASP A 1023 27.58 -19.83 -10.09
C ASP A 1023 26.79 -20.74 -11.09
N ASP A 1024 25.66 -21.34 -10.73
CA ASP A 1024 25.13 -21.53 -9.38
C ASP A 1024 24.99 -23.02 -9.01
N ALA A 1025 26.06 -23.79 -9.23
CA ALA A 1025 26.13 -25.13 -8.65
C ALA A 1025 26.08 -25.07 -7.11
N SER A 1026 26.48 -23.94 -6.50
CA SER A 1026 26.54 -23.78 -5.04
C SER A 1026 25.17 -23.63 -4.39
N GLY A 1027 24.28 -22.77 -4.91
CA GLY A 1027 22.87 -22.72 -4.55
C GLY A 1027 22.16 -24.04 -4.90
N SER A 1028 22.41 -24.58 -6.09
CA SER A 1028 21.89 -25.89 -6.50
C SER A 1028 22.24 -27.01 -5.51
N SER A 1029 23.51 -27.09 -5.07
CA SER A 1029 24.02 -28.08 -4.11
C SER A 1029 23.44 -27.87 -2.70
N LEU A 1030 23.37 -26.61 -2.26
CA LEU A 1030 22.74 -26.20 -1.00
C LEU A 1030 21.28 -26.69 -0.93
N LEU A 1031 20.49 -26.49 -2.00
CA LEU A 1031 19.10 -26.94 -2.02
C LEU A 1031 18.96 -28.47 -2.02
N ILE A 1032 19.84 -29.22 -2.71
CA ILE A 1032 19.81 -30.70 -2.70
C ILE A 1032 20.02 -31.24 -1.29
N GLU A 1033 21.03 -30.73 -0.57
CA GLU A 1033 21.32 -31.19 0.79
C GLU A 1033 20.32 -30.69 1.83
N LEU A 1034 19.86 -29.44 1.69
CA LEU A 1034 18.79 -28.91 2.54
C LEU A 1034 17.49 -29.73 2.37
N PHE A 1035 17.13 -30.12 1.14
CA PHE A 1035 16.00 -31.01 0.88
C PHE A 1035 16.17 -32.38 1.58
N HIS A 1036 17.30 -33.06 1.39
CA HIS A 1036 17.54 -34.37 2.02
C HIS A 1036 17.60 -34.31 3.55
N ALA A 1037 18.18 -33.25 4.12
CA ALA A 1037 18.12 -33.01 5.55
C ALA A 1037 16.68 -32.78 6.03
N PHE A 1038 15.92 -31.95 5.31
CA PHE A 1038 14.58 -31.51 5.69
C PHE A 1038 13.52 -32.62 5.62
N THR A 1039 13.60 -33.54 4.66
CA THR A 1039 12.63 -34.63 4.49
C THR A 1039 12.48 -35.56 5.70
N LYS A 1040 13.48 -35.58 6.61
CA LYS A 1040 13.47 -36.29 7.91
C LYS A 1040 12.41 -35.74 8.89
N TYR A 1041 11.95 -34.51 8.68
CA TYR A 1041 11.11 -33.74 9.60
C TYR A 1041 9.70 -33.48 9.05
N ARG A 1042 8.80 -32.99 9.91
CA ARG A 1042 7.49 -32.42 9.55
C ARG A 1042 7.38 -30.96 9.97
N THR A 1043 6.54 -30.21 9.26
CA THR A 1043 6.41 -28.75 9.42
C THR A 1043 4.96 -28.32 9.67
N ARG A 1044 4.71 -27.01 9.64
CA ARG A 1044 3.35 -26.43 9.59
C ARG A 1044 2.97 -26.08 8.16
N ASN A 1045 3.89 -25.45 7.44
CA ASN A 1045 3.74 -24.89 6.10
C ASN A 1045 4.36 -25.85 5.07
N ARG A 1046 3.77 -25.96 3.86
CA ARG A 1046 4.37 -26.72 2.76
C ARG A 1046 5.70 -26.08 2.35
N VAL A 1047 6.63 -26.89 1.87
CA VAL A 1047 7.91 -26.40 1.33
C VAL A 1047 8.10 -26.92 -0.09
N ARG A 1048 8.52 -26.03 -1.00
CA ARG A 1048 8.85 -26.31 -2.40
C ARG A 1048 10.27 -25.85 -2.68
N PHE A 1049 11.11 -26.77 -3.14
CA PHE A 1049 12.42 -26.48 -3.72
C PHE A 1049 12.26 -26.37 -5.24
N ALA A 1050 12.93 -25.40 -5.83
CA ALA A 1050 12.93 -25.12 -7.26
C ALA A 1050 14.37 -24.96 -7.76
N TRP A 1051 14.64 -25.46 -8.97
CA TRP A 1051 15.85 -25.14 -9.71
C TRP A 1051 15.42 -24.54 -11.04
N TRP A 1052 15.79 -23.28 -11.26
CA TRP A 1052 15.40 -22.51 -12.43
C TRP A 1052 16.36 -22.77 -13.59
N GLY A 1053 15.85 -22.77 -14.81
CA GLY A 1053 16.63 -22.96 -16.03
C GLY A 1053 16.62 -21.74 -16.93
N ALA A 1054 17.74 -21.49 -17.61
CA ALA A 1054 17.96 -20.30 -18.43
C ALA A 1054 17.84 -19.00 -17.61
N GLU A 1055 18.38 -19.02 -16.39
CA GLU A 1055 18.58 -17.85 -15.53
C GLU A 1055 19.57 -16.90 -16.20
N GLU A 1056 20.69 -17.45 -16.68
CA GLU A 1056 21.78 -16.76 -17.36
C GLU A 1056 21.35 -16.12 -18.69
N ASN A 1057 20.17 -16.47 -19.19
CA ASN A 1057 19.55 -15.83 -20.34
C ASN A 1057 18.46 -14.82 -19.93
N GLY A 1058 18.53 -14.33 -18.69
CA GLY A 1058 17.67 -13.29 -18.12
C GLY A 1058 16.46 -13.83 -17.36
N LEU A 1059 16.68 -14.66 -16.34
CA LEU A 1059 15.67 -15.18 -15.40
C LEU A 1059 14.53 -15.98 -16.08
N LEU A 1060 14.78 -16.59 -17.25
CA LEU A 1060 13.69 -17.09 -18.10
C LEU A 1060 12.86 -18.18 -17.41
N GLY A 1061 13.49 -19.03 -16.60
CA GLY A 1061 12.84 -20.05 -15.78
C GLY A 1061 11.86 -19.49 -14.74
N SER A 1062 12.32 -18.60 -13.86
CA SER A 1062 11.44 -17.99 -12.85
C SER A 1062 10.42 -17.03 -13.45
N LYS A 1063 10.77 -16.29 -14.53
CA LYS A 1063 9.83 -15.46 -15.29
C LYS A 1063 8.72 -16.30 -15.90
N TYR A 1064 9.05 -17.42 -16.57
CA TYR A 1064 8.06 -18.33 -17.14
C TYR A 1064 7.15 -18.90 -16.06
N TYR A 1065 7.71 -19.37 -14.95
CA TYR A 1065 6.93 -19.86 -13.82
C TYR A 1065 5.96 -18.80 -13.27
N CYS A 1066 6.46 -17.62 -12.88
CA CYS A 1066 5.64 -16.54 -12.31
C CYS A 1066 4.58 -16.01 -13.29
N SER A 1067 4.89 -16.00 -14.59
CA SER A 1067 3.98 -15.55 -15.65
C SER A 1067 2.88 -16.55 -15.98
N ASN A 1068 3.00 -17.82 -15.58
CA ASN A 1068 2.03 -18.88 -15.87
C ASN A 1068 1.21 -19.36 -14.66
N LEU A 1069 1.53 -18.94 -13.42
CA LEU A 1069 0.67 -19.24 -12.26
C LEU A 1069 -0.70 -18.56 -12.36
N SER A 1070 -1.76 -19.25 -11.93
CA SER A 1070 -3.06 -18.64 -11.64
C SER A 1070 -3.05 -17.88 -10.30
N ALA A 1071 -4.00 -16.97 -10.07
CA ALA A 1071 -4.07 -16.24 -8.79
C ALA A 1071 -4.24 -17.18 -7.57
N PRO A 1072 -5.00 -18.29 -7.62
CA PRO A 1072 -5.01 -19.30 -6.55
C PRO A 1072 -3.62 -19.91 -6.25
N GLU A 1073 -2.80 -20.18 -7.26
CA GLU A 1073 -1.45 -20.73 -7.06
C GLU A 1073 -0.47 -19.67 -6.53
N ILE A 1074 -0.59 -18.43 -7.00
CA ILE A 1074 0.13 -17.28 -6.41
C ILE A 1074 -0.29 -17.11 -4.94
N ASN A 1075 -1.54 -17.42 -4.59
CA ASN A 1075 -2.04 -17.39 -3.22
C ASN A 1075 -1.64 -18.60 -2.37
N GLN A 1076 -1.07 -19.65 -2.95
CA GLN A 1076 -0.39 -20.71 -2.19
C GLN A 1076 1.04 -20.29 -1.80
N ILE A 1077 1.66 -19.31 -2.47
CA ILE A 1077 3.01 -18.83 -2.16
C ILE A 1077 2.96 -17.78 -1.04
N LEU A 1078 3.66 -18.07 0.07
CA LEU A 1078 3.82 -17.18 1.21
C LEU A 1078 5.08 -16.31 1.10
N ALA A 1079 6.21 -16.92 0.74
CA ALA A 1079 7.50 -16.26 0.56
C ALA A 1079 8.44 -17.05 -0.36
N TYR A 1080 9.43 -16.36 -0.93
CA TYR A 1080 10.52 -16.94 -1.72
C TYR A 1080 11.89 -16.70 -1.06
N LEU A 1081 12.77 -17.69 -1.11
CA LEU A 1081 14.17 -17.59 -0.66
C LEU A 1081 15.09 -17.92 -1.85
N ASN A 1082 16.01 -17.02 -2.17
CA ASN A 1082 16.97 -17.21 -3.26
C ASN A 1082 18.36 -17.53 -2.72
N PHE A 1083 19.04 -18.50 -3.34
CA PHE A 1083 20.40 -18.90 -3.05
C PHE A 1083 21.14 -19.00 -4.37
N ASP A 1084 22.04 -18.05 -4.58
CA ASP A 1084 22.76 -17.76 -5.82
C ASP A 1084 24.18 -17.35 -5.37
N MET A 1085 25.23 -17.96 -5.93
CA MET A 1085 26.63 -17.76 -5.52
C MET A 1085 26.86 -17.82 -4.00
N GLN A 1086 26.91 -19.02 -3.44
CA GLN A 1086 26.91 -19.28 -1.99
C GLN A 1086 28.28 -19.59 -1.37
N ALA A 1087 29.35 -19.65 -2.18
CA ALA A 1087 30.59 -20.32 -1.77
C ALA A 1087 31.88 -19.51 -1.88
N ARG A 1088 31.84 -18.19 -2.14
CA ARG A 1088 33.05 -17.36 -2.22
C ARG A 1088 32.77 -15.88 -1.97
N GLY A 1089 33.67 -15.19 -1.26
CA GLY A 1089 33.56 -13.74 -1.04
C GLY A 1089 32.97 -13.38 0.32
N ARG A 1090 32.26 -12.25 0.40
CA ARG A 1090 31.59 -11.78 1.62
C ARG A 1090 30.14 -12.22 1.66
N ILE A 1091 29.66 -12.60 2.85
CA ILE A 1091 28.26 -12.96 3.10
C ILE A 1091 27.38 -11.72 2.87
N GLY A 1092 26.61 -11.74 1.79
CA GLY A 1092 25.60 -10.74 1.49
C GLY A 1092 24.24 -11.13 2.05
N VAL A 1093 23.52 -10.17 2.64
CA VAL A 1093 22.10 -10.30 3.03
C VAL A 1093 21.30 -9.16 2.39
N SER A 1094 20.20 -9.48 1.73
CA SER A 1094 19.33 -8.51 1.03
C SER A 1094 18.80 -7.38 1.94
N ASP A 1095 19.04 -6.10 1.59
CA ASP A 1095 18.55 -4.90 2.31
C ASP A 1095 17.05 -4.65 2.06
N ASN A 1096 16.21 -5.60 2.48
CA ASN A 1096 14.79 -5.63 2.16
C ASN A 1096 13.98 -4.48 2.76
N ASP A 1097 14.40 -3.91 3.90
CA ASP A 1097 13.76 -2.77 4.54
C ASP A 1097 14.37 -1.40 4.15
N GLY A 1098 15.33 -1.40 3.23
CA GLY A 1098 15.88 -0.21 2.57
C GLY A 1098 16.63 0.75 3.49
N ARG A 1099 17.11 0.31 4.67
CA ARG A 1099 17.83 1.19 5.60
C ARG A 1099 19.20 1.63 5.10
N VAL A 1100 19.83 0.85 4.22
CA VAL A 1100 21.17 1.12 3.70
C VAL A 1100 21.08 1.75 2.32
N TYR A 1101 20.19 1.23 1.46
CA TYR A 1101 20.13 1.58 0.04
C TYR A 1101 18.78 2.15 -0.44
N GLY A 1102 17.83 2.43 0.47
CA GLY A 1102 16.54 3.10 0.15
C GLY A 1102 15.53 2.28 -0.64
N SER A 1103 15.95 1.21 -1.31
CA SER A 1103 15.08 0.28 -2.06
C SER A 1103 14.34 -0.64 -1.08
N VAL A 1104 13.00 -0.67 -1.13
CA VAL A 1104 12.16 -1.42 -0.17
C VAL A 1104 11.44 -2.57 -0.87
N ALA A 1105 11.63 -3.79 -0.35
CA ALA A 1105 11.03 -5.03 -0.83
C ALA A 1105 9.56 -5.20 -0.36
N PRO A 1106 8.77 -6.14 -0.94
CA PRO A 1106 7.38 -6.38 -0.54
C PRO A 1106 7.26 -6.81 0.94
N LYS A 1107 6.26 -6.28 1.65
CA LYS A 1107 6.12 -6.47 3.10
C LYS A 1107 6.11 -7.94 3.53
N GLY A 1108 6.93 -8.26 4.54
CA GLY A 1108 7.30 -9.61 4.98
C GLY A 1108 8.79 -9.91 4.69
N SER A 1109 9.38 -9.25 3.69
CA SER A 1109 10.79 -9.40 3.32
C SER A 1109 11.74 -8.86 4.40
N GLU A 1110 11.33 -7.83 5.16
CA GLU A 1110 12.06 -7.30 6.31
C GLU A 1110 12.25 -8.35 7.42
N VAL A 1111 11.31 -9.29 7.55
CA VAL A 1111 11.38 -10.38 8.53
C VAL A 1111 12.36 -11.46 8.08
N ILE A 1112 12.52 -11.65 6.76
CA ILE A 1112 13.50 -12.58 6.18
C ILE A 1112 14.91 -12.03 6.38
N GLN A 1113 15.12 -10.75 6.06
CA GLN A 1113 16.36 -10.01 6.34
C GLN A 1113 16.75 -10.10 7.82
N GLN A 1114 15.86 -9.70 8.75
CA GLN A 1114 16.17 -9.70 10.18
C GLN A 1114 16.49 -11.11 10.73
N THR A 1115 15.81 -12.16 10.23
CA THR A 1115 16.08 -13.54 10.67
C THR A 1115 17.48 -14.01 10.24
N TYR A 1116 17.97 -13.61 9.06
CA TYR A 1116 19.38 -13.84 8.68
C TYR A 1116 20.35 -13.01 9.52
N LEU A 1117 20.08 -11.71 9.72
CA LEU A 1117 20.93 -10.84 10.55
C LEU A 1117 21.09 -11.38 11.98
N ASP A 1118 19.99 -11.79 12.62
CA ASP A 1118 19.99 -12.38 13.97
C ASP A 1118 20.79 -13.70 14.00
N HIS A 1119 20.69 -14.52 12.94
CA HIS A 1119 21.40 -15.80 12.85
C HIS A 1119 22.92 -15.63 12.71
N PHE A 1120 23.39 -14.69 11.91
CA PHE A 1120 24.82 -14.41 11.75
C PHE A 1120 25.41 -13.66 12.96
N ALA A 1121 24.67 -12.69 13.51
CA ALA A 1121 25.07 -11.99 14.74
C ALA A 1121 25.20 -12.94 15.95
N ALA A 1122 24.34 -13.96 16.04
CA ALA A 1122 24.45 -15.00 17.07
C ALA A 1122 25.69 -15.92 16.94
N GLN A 1123 26.43 -15.81 15.84
CA GLN A 1123 27.66 -16.56 15.55
C GLN A 1123 28.91 -15.66 15.45
N ASP A 1124 28.80 -14.37 15.76
CA ASP A 1124 29.86 -13.35 15.60
C ASP A 1124 30.36 -13.23 14.14
N VAL A 1125 29.45 -13.44 13.18
CA VAL A 1125 29.71 -13.38 11.73
C VAL A 1125 29.29 -12.02 11.19
N GLU A 1126 30.24 -11.29 10.60
CA GLU A 1126 29.97 -10.04 9.88
C GLU A 1126 29.32 -10.32 8.51
N VAL A 1127 28.31 -9.52 8.16
CA VAL A 1127 27.59 -9.61 6.89
C VAL A 1127 27.50 -8.25 6.22
N THR A 1128 27.53 -8.24 4.89
CA THR A 1128 27.37 -7.04 4.06
C THR A 1128 25.90 -6.93 3.63
N PRO A 1129 25.23 -5.77 3.77
CA PRO A 1129 23.93 -5.55 3.14
C PRO A 1129 24.10 -5.57 1.62
N ARG A 1130 23.15 -6.18 0.88
CA ARG A 1130 23.15 -6.20 -0.60
C ARG A 1130 21.98 -5.42 -1.15
N ILE A 1131 22.22 -4.64 -2.20
CA ILE A 1131 21.20 -3.81 -2.85
C ILE A 1131 20.20 -4.67 -3.64
N LEU A 1132 18.97 -4.18 -3.81
CA LEU A 1132 17.93 -4.89 -4.55
C LEU A 1132 18.07 -4.58 -6.05
N THR A 1133 18.43 -5.61 -6.84
CA THR A 1133 18.67 -5.52 -8.29
C THR A 1133 17.67 -6.37 -9.09
N ASN A 1134 17.94 -6.57 -10.38
CA ASN A 1134 17.31 -7.58 -11.22
C ASN A 1134 18.30 -8.73 -11.57
N GLY A 1135 19.29 -8.95 -10.70
CA GLY A 1135 20.40 -9.89 -10.92
C GLY A 1135 20.28 -11.20 -10.14
N SER A 1136 19.06 -11.74 -10.01
CA SER A 1136 18.78 -13.16 -9.73
C SER A 1136 17.26 -13.44 -9.80
N ASP A 1137 16.85 -14.70 -9.77
CA ASP A 1137 15.44 -15.16 -9.89
C ASP A 1137 14.45 -14.56 -8.87
N TYR A 1138 14.92 -14.01 -7.73
CA TYR A 1138 14.04 -13.29 -6.79
C TYR A 1138 13.33 -12.10 -7.44
N ALA A 1139 13.95 -11.49 -8.46
CA ALA A 1139 13.37 -10.36 -9.16
C ALA A 1139 12.07 -10.75 -9.91
N SER A 1140 11.90 -12.01 -10.31
CA SER A 1140 10.63 -12.51 -10.87
C SER A 1140 9.51 -12.57 -9.81
N PHE A 1141 9.83 -13.04 -8.60
CA PHE A 1141 8.89 -13.08 -7.47
C PHE A 1141 8.52 -11.66 -6.99
N TRP A 1142 9.45 -10.72 -7.07
CA TRP A 1142 9.21 -9.30 -6.78
C TRP A 1142 8.36 -8.64 -7.87
N SER A 1143 8.80 -8.67 -9.13
CA SER A 1143 8.22 -7.86 -10.21
C SER A 1143 6.92 -8.42 -10.79
N ILE A 1144 6.80 -9.75 -10.90
CA ILE A 1144 5.65 -10.43 -11.54
C ILE A 1144 4.60 -10.85 -10.51
N LEU A 1145 5.01 -11.18 -9.27
CA LEU A 1145 4.10 -11.66 -8.22
C LEU A 1145 3.91 -10.71 -7.03
N ASN A 1146 4.79 -9.72 -6.84
CA ASN A 1146 4.83 -8.83 -5.66
C ASN A 1146 4.81 -9.64 -4.34
N LYS A 1147 5.60 -10.72 -4.28
CA LYS A 1147 5.69 -11.60 -3.10
C LYS A 1147 6.87 -11.27 -2.19
N PRO A 1148 6.77 -11.55 -0.87
CA PRO A 1148 7.89 -11.38 0.05
C PRO A 1148 9.06 -12.28 -0.34
N PHE A 1149 10.27 -11.74 -0.32
CA PHE A 1149 11.48 -12.48 -0.68
C PHE A 1149 12.67 -12.14 0.24
N GLY A 1150 13.75 -12.89 0.13
CA GLY A 1150 15.05 -12.52 0.65
C GLY A 1150 16.12 -13.48 0.16
N PHE A 1151 17.36 -13.03 0.14
CA PHE A 1151 18.46 -13.79 -0.46
C PHE A 1151 19.75 -13.71 0.36
N LEU A 1152 20.54 -14.76 0.24
CA LEU A 1152 21.98 -14.76 0.55
C LEU A 1152 22.73 -14.75 -0.78
N GLN A 1153 23.82 -13.99 -0.88
CA GLN A 1153 24.64 -13.94 -2.11
C GLN A 1153 26.08 -13.52 -1.79
N THR A 1154 27.07 -14.15 -2.41
CA THR A 1154 28.50 -13.99 -2.12
C THR A 1154 29.32 -13.91 -3.41
N GLY A 1155 30.36 -13.07 -3.49
CA GLY A 1155 31.31 -13.14 -4.62
C GLY A 1155 31.00 -12.26 -5.82
N ILE A 1156 29.85 -11.58 -5.85
CA ILE A 1156 29.36 -10.72 -6.95
C ILE A 1156 30.24 -9.52 -7.34
N LEU A 1157 31.38 -9.30 -6.67
CA LEU A 1157 32.34 -8.25 -6.99
C LEU A 1157 33.63 -8.89 -7.50
N PRO A 1158 34.32 -8.34 -8.52
CA PRO A 1158 35.58 -8.91 -9.04
C PRO A 1158 36.70 -9.07 -7.99
N GLU A 1159 36.65 -8.28 -6.92
CA GLU A 1159 37.58 -8.35 -5.78
C GLU A 1159 37.24 -9.47 -4.80
N GLU A 1160 36.00 -9.98 -4.83
CA GLU A 1160 35.53 -11.12 -4.03
C GLU A 1160 35.65 -12.45 -4.81
N ASP A 1161 35.14 -12.48 -6.05
CA ASP A 1161 35.28 -13.62 -6.97
C ASP A 1161 35.75 -13.16 -8.37
N PRO A 1162 37.07 -13.15 -8.66
CA PRO A 1162 37.59 -12.84 -9.99
C PRO A 1162 37.31 -13.96 -11.01
N CYS A 1163 36.66 -15.05 -10.61
CA CYS A 1163 36.23 -16.13 -11.49
C CYS A 1163 34.74 -16.08 -11.86
N TYR A 1164 33.96 -15.12 -11.33
CA TYR A 1164 32.56 -14.90 -11.72
C TYR A 1164 32.41 -14.77 -13.25
N HIS A 1165 31.50 -15.54 -13.85
CA HIS A 1165 31.32 -15.70 -15.31
C HIS A 1165 32.58 -16.17 -16.09
N GLN A 1166 33.65 -16.63 -15.43
CA GLN A 1166 34.90 -17.09 -16.07
C GLN A 1166 35.03 -18.61 -16.13
N ALA A 1167 35.87 -19.10 -17.06
CA ALA A 1167 36.30 -20.50 -17.11
C ALA A 1167 37.00 -21.01 -15.83
N CYS A 1168 37.41 -20.11 -14.92
CA CYS A 1168 38.02 -20.48 -13.64
C CYS A 1168 37.03 -20.68 -12.49
N ASP A 1169 35.71 -20.43 -12.66
CA ASP A 1169 34.71 -20.84 -11.66
C ASP A 1169 34.40 -22.34 -11.76
N ASN A 1170 35.40 -23.14 -11.41
CA ASN A 1170 35.36 -24.58 -11.30
C ASN A 1170 35.48 -25.01 -9.83
N ILE A 1171 35.51 -26.32 -9.56
CA ILE A 1171 35.57 -26.86 -8.18
C ILE A 1171 36.72 -26.33 -7.32
N THR A 1172 37.78 -25.78 -7.90
CA THR A 1172 38.92 -25.16 -7.16
C THR A 1172 38.67 -23.72 -6.70
N ASN A 1173 37.60 -23.06 -7.18
CA ASN A 1173 37.22 -21.70 -6.77
C ASN A 1173 36.58 -21.65 -5.36
N ILE A 1174 36.01 -22.78 -4.92
CA ILE A 1174 35.04 -22.91 -3.83
C ILE A 1174 35.68 -22.80 -2.43
N GLN A 1175 35.02 -22.09 -1.51
CA GLN A 1175 35.35 -22.04 -0.08
C GLN A 1175 34.35 -22.89 0.72
N PRO A 1176 34.68 -24.14 1.12
CA PRO A 1176 33.67 -25.09 1.60
C PRO A 1176 33.02 -24.71 2.95
N GLU A 1177 33.76 -24.05 3.83
CA GLU A 1177 33.25 -23.58 5.13
C GLU A 1177 32.23 -22.44 4.98
N LEU A 1178 32.43 -21.55 3.98
CA LEU A 1178 31.49 -20.48 3.65
C LEU A 1178 30.18 -21.03 3.08
N LEU A 1179 30.27 -22.03 2.19
CA LEU A 1179 29.11 -22.75 1.67
C LEU A 1179 28.35 -23.48 2.78
N LEU A 1180 29.05 -24.12 3.73
CA LEU A 1180 28.42 -24.74 4.91
C LEU A 1180 27.69 -23.72 5.77
N LEU A 1181 28.29 -22.56 6.00
CA LEU A 1181 27.73 -21.48 6.82
C LEU A 1181 26.45 -20.90 6.18
N ASN A 1182 26.46 -20.61 4.88
CA ASN A 1182 25.27 -20.17 4.13
C ASN A 1182 24.18 -21.26 4.08
N ALA A 1183 24.54 -22.53 3.88
CA ALA A 1183 23.59 -23.64 3.91
C ALA A 1183 22.94 -23.83 5.30
N ARG A 1184 23.65 -23.52 6.38
CA ARG A 1184 23.10 -23.54 7.76
C ARG A 1184 22.21 -22.32 8.05
N ALA A 1185 22.54 -21.15 7.52
CA ALA A 1185 21.66 -19.99 7.55
C ALA A 1185 20.34 -20.26 6.79
N ALA A 1186 20.42 -20.87 5.60
CA ALA A 1186 19.26 -21.32 4.84
C ALA A 1186 18.39 -22.32 5.62
N ALA A 1187 19.02 -23.30 6.30
CA ALA A 1187 18.33 -24.24 7.19
C ALA A 1187 17.66 -23.56 8.39
N HIS A 1188 18.28 -22.53 8.96
CA HIS A 1188 17.67 -21.72 10.01
C HIS A 1188 16.43 -20.98 9.49
N GLN A 1189 16.57 -20.24 8.39
CA GLN A 1189 15.48 -19.50 7.74
C GLN A 1189 14.31 -20.41 7.40
N LEU A 1190 14.59 -21.57 6.80
CA LEU A 1190 13.57 -22.57 6.46
C LEU A 1190 12.87 -23.11 7.71
N THR A 1191 13.58 -23.35 8.80
CA THR A 1191 12.97 -23.80 10.07
C THR A 1191 11.99 -22.76 10.61
N VAL A 1192 12.38 -21.48 10.61
CA VAL A 1192 11.55 -20.37 11.11
C VAL A 1192 10.30 -20.21 10.24
N LEU A 1193 10.45 -20.11 8.92
CA LEU A 1193 9.32 -19.88 8.01
C LEU A 1193 8.40 -21.10 7.86
N SER A 1194 8.93 -22.33 7.90
CA SER A 1194 8.12 -23.55 7.77
C SER A 1194 7.29 -23.91 9.01
N LEU A 1195 7.63 -23.34 10.18
CA LEU A 1195 6.86 -23.47 11.42
C LEU A 1195 5.96 -22.26 11.71
N ASN A 1196 6.49 -21.04 11.53
CA ASN A 1196 5.91 -19.80 12.04
C ASN A 1196 5.61 -18.77 10.95
N GLY A 1197 5.90 -19.05 9.68
CA GLY A 1197 5.81 -18.08 8.57
C GLY A 1197 4.46 -17.36 8.49
N THR A 1198 3.34 -18.05 8.69
CA THR A 1198 1.98 -17.47 8.63
C THR A 1198 1.64 -16.51 9.77
N SER A 1199 2.47 -16.46 10.82
CA SER A 1199 2.38 -15.54 11.95
C SER A 1199 3.48 -14.47 11.93
N LEU A 1200 4.37 -14.52 10.94
CA LEU A 1200 5.53 -13.62 10.79
C LEU A 1200 5.40 -12.76 9.52
N ILE A 1201 4.99 -13.37 8.41
CA ILE A 1201 4.80 -12.76 7.10
C ILE A 1201 3.29 -12.58 6.85
N PRO A 1202 2.81 -11.35 6.59
CA PRO A 1202 1.40 -11.12 6.26
C PRO A 1202 1.10 -11.69 4.87
N LYS A 1203 0.09 -12.55 4.77
CA LYS A 1203 -0.34 -13.13 3.49
C LYS A 1203 -1.04 -12.06 2.65
N VAL A 1204 -0.39 -11.63 1.57
CA VAL A 1204 -0.99 -10.75 0.55
C VAL A 1204 -1.64 -11.61 -0.54
N PRO A 1205 -2.98 -11.61 -0.68
CA PRO A 1205 -3.68 -12.34 -1.72
C PRO A 1205 -3.77 -11.52 -3.02
N VAL A 1206 -3.46 -12.18 -4.13
CA VAL A 1206 -3.69 -11.68 -5.50
C VAL A 1206 -5.07 -12.14 -5.98
N GLN A 1207 -5.76 -11.30 -6.74
CA GLN A 1207 -7.04 -11.62 -7.40
C GLN A 1207 -6.81 -11.68 -8.92
N GLU A 1208 -7.55 -12.52 -9.64
CA GLU A 1208 -7.42 -12.66 -11.11
C GLU A 1208 -7.55 -11.32 -11.85
N ALA A 1209 -8.53 -10.49 -11.47
CA ALA A 1209 -8.72 -9.15 -12.04
C ALA A 1209 -7.52 -8.20 -11.81
N GLY A 1210 -6.74 -8.43 -10.75
CA GLY A 1210 -5.50 -7.70 -10.46
C GLY A 1210 -4.26 -8.30 -11.11
N LEU A 1211 -4.29 -9.57 -11.52
CA LEU A 1211 -3.10 -10.30 -12.01
C LEU A 1211 -2.52 -9.67 -13.29
N ALA A 1212 -3.38 -9.19 -14.19
CA ALA A 1212 -2.95 -8.41 -15.37
C ALA A 1212 -2.24 -7.10 -14.97
N ALA A 1213 -2.73 -6.39 -13.95
CA ALA A 1213 -2.15 -5.14 -13.47
C ALA A 1213 -0.85 -5.32 -12.66
N ILE A 1214 -0.62 -6.51 -12.07
CA ILE A 1214 0.68 -6.86 -11.48
C ILE A 1214 1.66 -7.25 -12.59
N ARG A 1215 1.26 -8.12 -13.53
CA ARG A 1215 2.11 -8.52 -14.67
C ARG A 1215 2.53 -7.34 -15.55
N ALA A 1216 1.66 -6.34 -15.73
CA ALA A 1216 1.98 -5.10 -16.44
C ALA A 1216 3.13 -4.30 -15.81
N ARG A 1217 3.43 -4.48 -14.51
CA ARG A 1217 4.60 -3.83 -13.86
C ARG A 1217 5.92 -4.39 -14.41
N SER A 1218 5.96 -5.66 -14.79
CA SER A 1218 7.11 -6.28 -15.45
C SER A 1218 7.38 -5.76 -16.87
N LEU A 1219 6.54 -4.86 -17.39
CA LEU A 1219 6.69 -4.23 -18.72
C LEU A 1219 7.12 -2.75 -18.63
N MET A 1220 7.41 -2.22 -17.44
CA MET A 1220 7.84 -0.83 -17.25
C MET A 1220 9.38 -0.72 -17.26
N PRO A 1221 10.00 0.07 -18.16
CA PRO A 1221 11.47 0.16 -18.29
C PRO A 1221 12.20 0.69 -17.04
N SER A 1222 11.49 1.42 -16.18
CA SER A 1222 12.00 1.95 -14.92
C SER A 1222 11.03 1.66 -13.78
N TRP A 1223 11.46 0.84 -12.81
CA TRP A 1223 10.77 0.66 -11.54
C TRP A 1223 11.20 1.77 -10.56
N PRO A 1224 10.28 2.51 -9.92
CA PRO A 1224 10.63 3.59 -8.98
C PRO A 1224 11.41 3.15 -7.73
N ASN A 1225 11.48 1.84 -7.48
CA ASN A 1225 12.04 1.24 -6.25
C ASN A 1225 13.20 0.25 -6.55
N VAL A 1226 13.77 0.26 -7.75
CA VAL A 1226 14.96 -0.53 -8.12
C VAL A 1226 16.11 0.45 -8.39
N ALA A 1227 17.24 0.25 -7.72
CA ALA A 1227 18.35 1.20 -7.73
C ALA A 1227 18.85 1.54 -9.14
N GLY A 1228 19.18 2.82 -9.35
CA GLY A 1228 19.93 3.30 -10.51
C GLY A 1228 21.35 2.73 -10.51
N MET A 1229 21.98 2.58 -11.68
CA MET A 1229 23.38 2.09 -11.72
C MET A 1229 24.35 3.04 -11.02
N ASP A 1230 24.05 4.33 -10.96
CA ASP A 1230 24.85 5.29 -10.19
C ASP A 1230 24.68 5.10 -8.68
N GLU A 1231 23.52 4.62 -8.21
CA GLU A 1231 23.26 4.29 -6.80
C GLU A 1231 23.93 2.96 -6.43
N VAL A 1232 23.83 1.95 -7.28
CA VAL A 1232 24.54 0.66 -7.17
C VAL A 1232 26.06 0.89 -7.12
N ARG A 1233 26.59 1.74 -8.02
CA ARG A 1233 28.03 2.11 -8.05
C ARG A 1233 28.46 2.97 -6.87
N ALA A 1234 27.62 3.92 -6.43
CA ALA A 1234 27.90 4.73 -5.23
C ALA A 1234 27.83 3.89 -3.94
N ALA A 1235 27.03 2.83 -3.91
CA ALA A 1235 27.02 1.81 -2.86
C ALA A 1235 28.28 0.92 -2.85
N GLY A 1236 29.12 0.99 -3.88
CA GLY A 1236 30.28 0.12 -4.06
C GLY A 1236 29.94 -1.29 -4.53
N GLU A 1237 28.72 -1.50 -5.06
CA GLU A 1237 28.33 -2.77 -5.67
C GLU A 1237 28.45 -2.69 -7.20
N SER A 1238 28.72 -3.82 -7.83
CA SER A 1238 28.91 -3.94 -9.28
C SER A 1238 28.13 -5.12 -9.87
N HIS A 1239 27.03 -5.53 -9.21
CA HIS A 1239 26.10 -6.53 -9.72
C HIS A 1239 25.32 -5.94 -10.90
N VAL A 1240 25.74 -6.31 -12.11
CA VAL A 1240 25.09 -5.96 -13.37
C VAL A 1240 24.48 -7.25 -13.93
N GLY A 1241 23.23 -7.21 -14.40
CA GLY A 1241 22.32 -8.36 -14.30
C GLY A 1241 22.56 -9.54 -15.27
N CYS A 1242 22.17 -10.73 -14.79
CA CYS A 1242 22.34 -12.07 -15.38
C CYS A 1242 22.19 -12.12 -16.91
N GLY A 1243 23.34 -12.22 -17.59
CA GLY A 1243 23.56 -12.36 -19.03
C GLY A 1243 22.96 -11.30 -19.97
N HIS A 1244 22.02 -10.49 -19.52
CA HIS A 1244 21.55 -9.30 -20.23
C HIS A 1244 22.59 -8.19 -20.21
N GLU A 1245 23.29 -8.05 -19.07
CA GLU A 1245 24.14 -6.90 -18.79
C GLU A 1245 25.41 -7.30 -18.03
N ILE A 1246 26.22 -8.23 -18.52
CA ILE A 1246 27.58 -8.52 -17.98
C ILE A 1246 28.65 -8.32 -19.05
#